data_AF-A0A151ZH79-F1
#
_entry.id   AF-A0A151ZH79-F1
#
_cell.length_a   1.000
_cell.length_b   1.000
_cell.length_c   1.000
_cell.angle_alpha   90.00
_cell.angle_beta   90.00
_cell.angle_gamma   90.00
#
_symmetry.space_group_name_H-M   'P 1'
#
loop_
_entity.id
_entity.type
_entity.pdbx_description
1 polymer ?
#
loop_
_entity_poly.entity_id
_entity_poly.type
_entity_poly.pdbx_seq_one_letter_code
_entity_poly.pdbx_strand_id
1 'polypeptide(L)'
;MGSVLLAVINFLFLDTEEDQDENDGVQPPSSPMISNPSQQSRNRIKNVKLAIHFLCAFGILMSIIAFSTWDYLSVYMVIVISILYSFAFVIYHFEKSIYPVVIEDSLAGNGIALDVLYNHLEDVEHHEDEDSQNPEMMLKEINSPYIYHKKPSSATVKSQTMIQWCLNRTLKVHYYLVHRVWKSIKSHRLPYALSGVIILLICLVIPLTMEGTCICSHPMHVNTRFSRRFMESFCGAGTVCFTYLTLPEDGSNSMILQYHSRDKPAKSYIALTNSKNGTSNILHVGSVQSMQDVILDEPRFVSYIELVSLQPDSVYQFQVFIETDKKQTIQSQVYSFQTLSQSPDKEVLLATGGDIQLNSDSEDLGKQVQKLKPDVVAFGGDIAYEDGISSCYRRWDEKLNYFQKYFTWSDTSTNSTRLIPLLFAIGNHEAGGFFQSYKQIPFYQRYFIFKLGDINLPVNKRMTYHIHKLSSHSSIVSLDSCVVNTWDEQSVWLDTKWSSADYINTRKYALYHTPIYPGYSDLENKYSLSGRNDIEPVFNKYQVPVVFENHEHIFKRSKSIYNSDIAPDSDNSTTKLGTVYVGGGSYGIASSSKSVDSINLPWWLEKRSRDNHVWIAQMSVISVTTTAILPNGDTLDTFKIKFKTS
;
A
#
# COMPACT_ATOMS: atom_id res chain seq x y z
N MET A 1 -2.38 -1.72 15.00
CA MET A 1 -3.32 -0.70 15.53
C MET A 1 -4.45 -1.31 16.36
N GLY A 2 -5.23 -2.29 15.86
CA GLY A 2 -6.38 -2.87 16.60
C GLY A 2 -6.08 -3.33 18.05
N SER A 3 -4.91 -3.90 18.33
CA SER A 3 -4.50 -4.31 19.69
C SER A 3 -4.34 -3.13 20.66
N VAL A 4 -3.92 -1.96 20.17
CA VAL A 4 -3.82 -0.72 20.95
C VAL A 4 -5.22 -0.18 21.26
N LEU A 5 -6.15 -0.32 20.31
CA LEU A 5 -7.56 0.02 20.53
C LEU A 5 -8.18 -0.85 21.63
N LEU A 6 -7.91 -2.16 21.64
CA LEU A 6 -8.32 -3.09 22.70
C LEU A 6 -7.71 -2.74 24.07
N ALA A 7 -6.43 -2.38 24.13
CA ALA A 7 -5.79 -1.96 25.38
C ALA A 7 -6.42 -0.65 25.93
N VAL A 8 -6.67 0.33 25.07
CA VAL A 8 -7.35 1.59 25.42
C VAL A 8 -8.82 1.36 25.82
N ILE A 9 -9.50 0.38 25.20
CA ILE A 9 -10.85 -0.03 25.60
C ILE A 9 -10.85 -0.64 27.01
N ASN A 10 -9.98 -1.62 27.31
CA ASN A 10 -9.91 -2.17 28.68
C ASN A 10 -9.62 -1.09 29.73
N PHE A 11 -8.63 -0.23 29.46
CA PHE A 11 -8.24 0.88 30.35
C PHE A 11 -9.33 1.94 30.57
N LEU A 12 -10.31 2.05 29.67
CA LEU A 12 -11.42 3.01 29.79
C LEU A 12 -12.73 2.39 30.32
N PHE A 13 -12.84 1.07 30.40
CA PHE A 13 -14.14 0.40 30.59
C PHE A 13 -14.20 -0.73 31.62
N LEU A 14 -13.09 -1.19 32.22
CA LEU A 14 -13.11 -2.33 33.16
C LEU A 14 -12.65 -2.05 34.59
N ASP A 15 -12.06 -0.89 34.91
CA ASP A 15 -11.68 -0.51 36.29
C ASP A 15 -12.57 0.62 36.85
N THR A 16 -13.73 0.25 37.42
CA THR A 16 -14.35 0.87 38.61
C THR A 16 -15.26 -0.17 39.27
N GLU A 17 -15.07 -0.41 40.56
CA GLU A 17 -15.41 -1.67 41.26
C GLU A 17 -16.83 -1.76 41.87
N GLU A 18 -17.13 -2.92 42.44
CA GLU A 18 -18.08 -3.15 43.55
C GLU A 18 -17.56 -2.46 44.84
N ASP A 19 -18.32 -2.16 45.90
CA ASP A 19 -19.76 -2.28 46.19
C ASP A 19 -20.26 -0.93 46.82
N GLN A 20 -20.87 -0.71 48.01
CA GLN A 20 -21.54 -1.52 49.05
C GLN A 20 -22.64 -0.69 49.73
N ASP A 21 -23.73 -1.34 50.15
CA ASP A 21 -24.43 -1.21 51.45
C ASP A 21 -25.89 -1.70 51.37
N GLU A 22 -26.15 -2.91 51.86
CA GLU A 22 -27.49 -3.27 52.36
C GLU A 22 -27.70 -2.64 53.75
N ASN A 23 -28.94 -2.24 54.06
CA ASN A 23 -29.23 -1.55 55.32
C ASN A 23 -30.58 -1.99 55.90
N ASP A 24 -30.53 -2.77 56.97
CA ASP A 24 -31.70 -3.41 57.60
C ASP A 24 -32.10 -2.62 58.87
N GLY A 25 -33.11 -1.74 58.75
CA GLY A 25 -33.35 -0.67 59.73
C GLY A 25 -34.73 -0.01 59.70
N VAL A 26 -35.67 -0.62 60.45
CA VAL A 26 -36.99 -0.14 60.93
C VAL A 26 -37.31 1.38 60.80
N GLN A 27 -38.46 1.71 60.20
CA GLN A 27 -39.03 3.09 60.19
C GLN A 27 -39.60 3.56 61.54
N PRO A 28 -39.61 4.89 61.77
CA PRO A 28 -40.89 5.61 61.92
C PRO A 28 -40.98 6.91 61.06
N PRO A 29 -42.17 7.54 60.91
CA PRO A 29 -42.42 8.53 59.87
C PRO A 29 -42.41 10.01 60.32
N SER A 30 -42.05 10.93 59.40
CA SER A 30 -42.42 12.35 59.46
C SER A 30 -42.46 13.03 58.08
N SER A 31 -43.31 14.05 57.96
CA SER A 31 -43.72 14.85 56.78
C SER A 31 -42.59 15.45 55.89
N PRO A 32 -42.91 15.93 54.66
CA PRO A 32 -41.99 15.86 53.52
C PRO A 32 -41.00 17.02 53.36
N MET A 33 -39.87 16.72 52.70
CA MET A 33 -39.01 17.69 52.02
C MET A 33 -38.81 17.33 50.53
N ILE A 34 -38.48 18.34 49.73
CA ILE A 34 -38.46 18.29 48.26
C ILE A 34 -37.33 17.39 47.75
N SER A 35 -37.64 16.53 46.77
CA SER A 35 -36.72 15.50 46.28
C SER A 35 -35.71 16.03 45.25
N ASN A 36 -34.46 15.56 45.38
CA ASN A 36 -33.37 15.83 44.44
C ASN A 36 -33.47 14.86 43.22
N PRO A 37 -33.06 15.25 41.99
CA PRO A 37 -33.15 14.37 40.81
C PRO A 37 -32.35 13.08 40.97
N SER A 38 -33.01 11.94 40.68
CA SER A 38 -32.50 10.60 41.01
C SER A 38 -31.22 10.21 40.26
N GLN A 39 -30.43 9.32 40.87
CA GLN A 39 -29.16 8.80 40.36
C GLN A 39 -29.24 8.22 38.93
N GLN A 40 -30.41 7.66 38.58
CA GLN A 40 -30.74 7.16 37.24
C GLN A 40 -30.63 8.23 36.13
N SER A 41 -30.91 9.50 36.44
CA SER A 41 -30.74 10.63 35.51
C SER A 41 -29.27 10.90 35.18
N ARG A 42 -28.38 10.85 36.19
CA ARG A 42 -26.94 11.06 36.03
C ARG A 42 -26.31 9.94 35.19
N ASN A 43 -26.77 8.70 35.38
CA ASN A 43 -26.30 7.56 34.59
C ASN A 43 -26.76 7.65 33.12
N ARG A 44 -27.99 8.12 32.85
CA ARG A 44 -28.39 8.44 31.45
C ARG A 44 -27.49 9.50 30.81
N ILE A 45 -27.15 10.57 31.53
CA ILE A 45 -26.25 11.63 31.02
C ILE A 45 -24.82 11.10 30.78
N LYS A 46 -24.29 10.20 31.64
CA LYS A 46 -23.03 9.48 31.36
C LYS A 46 -23.13 8.69 30.04
N ASN A 47 -24.20 7.91 29.86
CA ASN A 47 -24.36 7.04 28.68
C ASN A 47 -24.54 7.84 27.39
N VAL A 48 -25.29 8.96 27.41
CA VAL A 48 -25.42 9.87 26.26
C VAL A 48 -24.08 10.51 25.90
N LYS A 49 -23.31 10.99 26.90
CA LYS A 49 -21.94 11.47 26.65
C LYS A 49 -21.06 10.39 26.04
N LEU A 50 -21.14 9.15 26.54
CA LEU A 50 -20.31 8.06 26.03
C LEU A 50 -20.66 7.71 24.58
N ALA A 51 -21.95 7.67 24.22
CA ALA A 51 -22.39 7.49 22.85
C ALA A 51 -21.90 8.60 21.91
N ILE A 52 -21.87 9.86 22.36
CA ILE A 52 -21.31 10.97 21.58
C ILE A 52 -19.80 10.79 21.35
N HIS A 53 -19.03 10.40 22.37
CA HIS A 53 -17.59 10.14 22.21
C HIS A 53 -17.31 8.93 21.31
N PHE A 54 -18.11 7.88 21.41
CA PHE A 54 -18.07 6.73 20.49
C PHE A 54 -18.34 7.15 19.04
N LEU A 55 -19.37 7.97 18.79
CA LEU A 55 -19.65 8.52 17.45
C LEU A 55 -18.52 9.42 16.92
N CYS A 56 -17.85 10.20 17.79
CA CYS A 56 -16.68 10.99 17.40
C CYS A 56 -15.50 10.09 17.02
N ALA A 57 -15.17 9.09 17.85
CA ALA A 57 -14.11 8.14 17.59
C ALA A 57 -14.38 7.32 16.32
N PHE A 58 -15.64 6.90 16.10
CA PHE A 58 -16.07 6.21 14.89
C PHE A 58 -16.02 7.11 13.65
N GLY A 59 -16.40 8.39 13.75
CA GLY A 59 -16.27 9.34 12.64
C GLY A 59 -14.81 9.62 12.25
N ILE A 60 -13.92 9.72 13.23
CA ILE A 60 -12.47 9.84 13.01
C ILE A 60 -11.92 8.54 12.39
N LEU A 61 -12.31 7.37 12.90
CA LEU A 61 -11.93 6.07 12.35
C LEU A 61 -12.40 5.89 10.90
N MET A 62 -13.65 6.22 10.60
CA MET A 62 -14.20 6.17 9.23
C MET A 62 -13.53 7.18 8.30
N SER A 63 -13.08 8.32 8.81
CA SER A 63 -12.26 9.28 8.04
C SER A 63 -10.87 8.70 7.73
N ILE A 64 -10.21 8.07 8.70
CA ILE A 64 -8.93 7.38 8.51
C ILE A 64 -9.07 6.22 7.51
N ILE A 65 -10.16 5.46 7.60
CA ILE A 65 -10.48 4.39 6.62
C ILE A 65 -10.72 4.98 5.22
N ALA A 66 -11.43 6.12 5.10
CA ALA A 66 -11.62 6.81 3.82
C ALA A 66 -10.29 7.21 3.15
N PHE A 67 -9.32 7.68 3.94
CA PHE A 67 -7.96 7.97 3.44
C PHE A 67 -7.17 6.71 3.04
N SER A 68 -7.57 5.52 3.49
CA SER A 68 -6.90 4.26 3.15
C SER A 68 -7.48 3.52 1.94
N THR A 69 -8.76 3.74 1.61
CA THR A 69 -9.46 2.96 0.55
C THR A 69 -9.74 3.73 -0.73
N TRP A 70 -9.59 5.05 -0.76
CA TRP A 70 -9.78 5.92 -1.95
C TRP A 70 -11.16 5.90 -2.62
N ASP A 71 -12.15 5.26 -1.98
CA ASP A 71 -13.49 5.12 -2.54
C ASP A 71 -14.34 6.38 -2.27
N TYR A 72 -14.99 6.93 -3.30
CA TYR A 72 -15.79 8.16 -3.19
C TYR A 72 -16.96 8.03 -2.21
N LEU A 73 -17.45 6.81 -2.02
CA LEU A 73 -18.47 6.46 -1.03
C LEU A 73 -18.02 6.81 0.40
N SER A 74 -16.72 6.72 0.69
CA SER A 74 -16.15 7.04 2.01
C SER A 74 -16.15 8.54 2.29
N VAL A 75 -15.92 9.39 1.29
CA VAL A 75 -16.07 10.85 1.41
C VAL A 75 -17.53 11.23 1.64
N TYR A 76 -18.47 10.59 0.94
CA TYR A 76 -19.90 10.74 1.19
C TYR A 76 -20.27 10.35 2.63
N MET A 77 -19.73 9.25 3.16
CA MET A 77 -19.92 8.85 4.56
C MET A 77 -19.34 9.87 5.55
N VAL A 78 -18.17 10.47 5.29
CA VAL A 78 -17.62 11.55 6.15
C VAL A 78 -18.53 12.78 6.16
N ILE A 79 -19.12 13.15 5.01
CA ILE A 79 -20.09 14.24 4.91
C ILE A 79 -21.37 13.89 5.71
N VAL A 80 -21.93 12.69 5.53
CA VAL A 80 -23.11 12.22 6.27
C VAL A 80 -22.86 12.16 7.78
N ILE A 81 -21.71 11.65 8.22
CA ILE A 81 -21.33 11.61 9.64
C ILE A 81 -21.13 13.03 10.20
N SER A 82 -20.59 13.96 9.41
CA SER A 82 -20.45 15.37 9.82
C SER A 82 -21.81 16.08 9.98
N ILE A 83 -22.77 15.75 9.12
CA ILE A 83 -24.17 16.21 9.23
C ILE A 83 -24.83 15.60 10.48
N LEU A 84 -24.68 14.29 10.70
CA LEU A 84 -25.21 13.60 11.88
C LEU A 84 -24.58 14.10 13.19
N TYR A 85 -23.27 14.39 13.20
CA TYR A 85 -22.58 15.02 14.33
C TYR A 85 -23.14 16.42 14.61
N SER A 86 -23.33 17.24 13.56
CA SER A 86 -23.94 18.56 13.70
C SER A 86 -25.35 18.48 14.29
N PHE A 87 -26.14 17.47 13.87
CA PHE A 87 -27.47 17.19 14.40
C PHE A 87 -27.44 16.73 15.87
N ALA A 88 -26.54 15.81 16.21
CA ALA A 88 -26.33 15.31 17.58
C ALA A 88 -25.81 16.41 18.54
N PHE A 89 -24.94 17.31 18.06
CA PHE A 89 -24.44 18.45 18.83
C PHE A 89 -25.55 19.46 19.14
N VAL A 90 -26.46 19.70 18.18
CA VAL A 90 -27.69 20.47 18.40
C VAL A 90 -28.57 19.79 19.46
N ILE A 91 -28.78 18.46 19.37
CA ILE A 91 -29.55 17.68 20.35
C ILE A 91 -28.92 17.70 21.76
N TYR A 92 -27.59 17.71 21.87
CA TYR A 92 -26.90 17.79 23.16
C TYR A 92 -27.07 19.17 23.84
N HIS A 93 -26.92 20.27 23.08
CA HIS A 93 -27.18 21.62 23.59
C HIS A 93 -28.67 21.86 23.92
N PHE A 94 -29.56 21.16 23.22
CA PHE A 94 -31.01 21.11 23.40
C PHE A 94 -31.38 20.40 24.72
N GLU A 95 -30.82 19.24 25.04
CA GLU A 95 -31.01 18.58 26.35
C GLU A 95 -30.58 19.49 27.51
N LYS A 96 -29.38 20.10 27.40
CA LYS A 96 -28.88 21.07 28.39
C LYS A 96 -29.74 22.34 28.51
N SER A 97 -30.60 22.60 27.52
CA SER A 97 -31.54 23.73 27.50
C SER A 97 -32.95 23.39 28.00
N ILE A 98 -33.26 22.12 28.28
CA ILE A 98 -34.59 21.65 28.70
C ILE A 98 -34.71 21.54 30.23
N TYR A 99 -33.62 21.14 30.92
CA TYR A 99 -33.61 20.88 32.37
C TYR A 99 -34.28 21.96 33.27
N PRO A 100 -34.13 23.28 33.03
CA PRO A 100 -34.81 24.30 33.84
C PRO A 100 -36.34 24.29 33.69
N VAL A 101 -36.86 23.96 32.50
CA VAL A 101 -38.28 24.16 32.13
C VAL A 101 -39.18 23.09 32.76
N VAL A 102 -38.68 21.86 32.88
CA VAL A 102 -39.46 20.72 33.40
C VAL A 102 -39.80 20.89 34.89
N ILE A 103 -39.02 21.69 35.62
CA ILE A 103 -39.23 21.93 37.05
C ILE A 103 -40.33 22.97 37.29
N GLU A 104 -40.40 24.05 36.49
CA GLU A 104 -41.44 25.08 36.62
C GLU A 104 -42.84 24.53 36.28
N ASP A 105 -42.99 23.82 35.14
CA ASP A 105 -44.26 23.19 34.75
C ASP A 105 -44.73 22.11 35.76
N SER A 106 -43.80 21.45 36.45
CA SER A 106 -44.13 20.43 37.45
C SER A 106 -44.71 21.00 38.75
N LEU A 107 -44.50 22.28 39.04
CA LEU A 107 -45.05 22.94 40.22
C LEU A 107 -46.45 23.49 39.94
N ALA A 108 -46.69 24.03 38.74
CA ALA A 108 -48.00 24.52 38.33
C ALA A 108 -49.07 23.40 38.23
N GLY A 109 -48.68 22.19 37.80
CA GLY A 109 -49.61 21.08 37.59
C GLY A 109 -50.30 20.55 38.85
N ASN A 110 -49.69 20.69 40.03
CA ASN A 110 -50.21 20.10 41.28
C ASN A 110 -51.33 20.92 41.93
N GLY A 111 -51.46 22.22 41.64
CA GLY A 111 -52.51 23.06 42.25
C GLY A 111 -53.93 22.71 41.79
N ILE A 112 -54.07 22.22 40.56
CA ILE A 112 -55.38 21.98 39.91
C ILE A 112 -56.06 20.70 40.43
N ALA A 113 -55.31 19.81 41.10
CA ALA A 113 -55.82 18.51 41.54
C ALA A 113 -56.59 18.54 42.88
N LEU A 114 -56.56 19.64 43.63
CA LEU A 114 -57.19 19.76 44.95
C LEU A 114 -58.64 20.28 44.89
N ASP A 115 -58.93 21.30 44.09
CA ASP A 115 -60.29 21.91 44.01
C ASP A 115 -61.35 20.94 43.49
N VAL A 116 -60.98 20.02 42.58
CA VAL A 116 -61.93 19.08 41.94
C VAL A 116 -62.39 17.97 42.90
N LEU A 117 -61.67 17.71 44.00
CA LEU A 117 -62.03 16.67 44.97
C LEU A 117 -63.19 17.08 45.90
N TYR A 118 -63.62 18.34 45.87
CA TYR A 118 -64.58 18.89 46.83
C TYR A 118 -66.05 18.89 46.35
N ASN A 119 -66.29 18.83 45.03
CA ASN A 119 -67.60 19.06 44.41
C ASN A 119 -68.18 17.82 43.69
N HIS A 120 -68.06 16.63 44.30
CA HIS A 120 -68.61 15.38 43.74
C HIS A 120 -69.18 14.44 44.81
N LEU A 121 -69.95 15.01 45.74
CA LEU A 121 -70.79 14.30 46.71
C LEU A 121 -72.26 14.75 46.69
N GLU A 122 -72.64 15.62 45.75
CA GLU A 122 -74.01 16.09 45.54
C GLU A 122 -74.44 15.81 44.08
N ASP A 123 -75.76 15.65 43.91
CA ASP A 123 -76.54 15.57 42.67
C ASP A 123 -76.31 14.38 41.71
N VAL A 124 -77.16 13.36 41.92
CA VAL A 124 -77.72 12.49 40.88
C VAL A 124 -79.12 13.00 40.56
N GLU A 125 -79.58 12.83 39.31
CA GLU A 125 -80.88 13.27 38.76
C GLU A 125 -81.04 14.82 38.62
N HIS A 126 -81.77 15.36 37.64
CA HIS A 126 -82.73 14.77 36.70
C HIS A 126 -82.54 15.26 35.25
N HIS A 127 -82.88 14.41 34.28
CA HIS A 127 -83.38 14.82 32.96
C HIS A 127 -84.89 15.11 33.07
N GLU A 128 -85.45 15.92 32.16
CA GLU A 128 -86.43 15.46 31.14
C GLU A 128 -86.90 16.59 30.19
N ASP A 129 -87.20 16.21 28.94
CA ASP A 129 -87.92 17.00 27.93
C ASP A 129 -89.18 16.18 27.56
N GLU A 130 -90.39 16.74 27.55
CA GLU A 130 -91.49 16.16 26.77
C GLU A 130 -92.64 17.13 26.43
N ASP A 131 -92.92 17.28 25.13
CA ASP A 131 -94.25 17.13 24.50
C ASP A 131 -94.00 17.12 22.96
N SER A 132 -94.71 16.38 22.09
CA SER A 132 -96.02 15.74 22.27
C SER A 132 -96.26 14.56 21.32
N GLN A 133 -96.98 13.51 21.80
CA GLN A 133 -98.26 12.99 21.25
C GLN A 133 -98.56 11.52 21.63
N ASN A 134 -99.47 11.34 22.60
CA ASN A 134 -100.74 10.57 22.52
C ASN A 134 -100.82 9.13 21.90
N PRO A 135 -101.78 8.27 22.34
CA PRO A 135 -102.33 8.05 23.69
C PRO A 135 -102.58 6.56 24.08
N GLU A 136 -102.76 6.28 25.39
CA GLU A 136 -103.51 5.14 25.99
C GLU A 136 -103.04 3.67 25.71
N MET A 137 -103.21 2.67 26.59
CA MET A 137 -103.83 2.61 27.93
C MET A 137 -103.29 1.42 28.77
N MET A 138 -103.29 1.56 30.10
CA MET A 138 -103.53 0.50 31.14
C MET A 138 -102.57 -0.72 31.34
N LEU A 139 -102.29 -0.95 32.64
CA LEU A 139 -102.21 -2.25 33.36
C LEU A 139 -100.97 -3.18 33.28
N LYS A 140 -100.27 -3.21 34.43
CA LYS A 140 -99.88 -4.38 35.25
C LYS A 140 -98.83 -5.44 34.78
N GLU A 141 -97.86 -5.60 35.68
CA GLU A 141 -97.34 -6.86 36.26
C GLU A 141 -96.45 -7.86 35.47
N ILE A 142 -95.21 -7.98 35.99
CA ILE A 142 -94.57 -9.24 36.47
C ILE A 142 -94.10 -10.29 35.43
N ASN A 143 -92.79 -10.58 35.48
CA ASN A 143 -92.05 -11.77 34.98
C ASN A 143 -92.01 -11.98 33.45
N SER A 144 -90.86 -12.29 32.80
CA SER A 144 -89.95 -13.46 32.95
C SER A 144 -90.63 -14.79 32.55
N PRO A 145 -89.97 -15.79 31.89
CA PRO A 145 -88.52 -16.04 31.79
C PRO A 145 -88.01 -16.56 30.39
N TYR A 146 -86.78 -17.12 30.35
CA TYR A 146 -86.15 -17.98 29.31
C TYR A 146 -85.63 -17.35 27.98
N ILE A 147 -84.47 -17.75 27.40
CA ILE A 147 -83.22 -18.33 27.95
C ILE A 147 -82.04 -18.26 26.92
N TYR A 148 -80.80 -17.99 27.38
CA TYR A 148 -79.50 -18.10 26.64
C TYR A 148 -79.36 -17.23 25.34
N HIS A 149 -78.18 -16.81 24.85
CA HIS A 149 -76.79 -17.27 25.00
C HIS A 149 -75.75 -16.13 24.74
N LYS A 150 -74.47 -16.37 25.13
CA LYS A 150 -73.20 -15.70 24.71
C LYS A 150 -72.77 -14.34 25.33
N LYS A 151 -71.53 -14.35 25.86
CA LYS A 151 -70.62 -13.19 26.06
C LYS A 151 -70.08 -12.70 24.69
N PRO A 152 -69.53 -11.46 24.61
CA PRO A 152 -68.06 -11.32 24.74
C PRO A 152 -67.59 -10.09 25.56
N SER A 153 -66.28 -9.89 25.61
CA SER A 153 -65.53 -8.92 26.44
C SER A 153 -65.28 -7.56 25.77
N SER A 154 -65.03 -6.51 26.56
CA SER A 154 -64.12 -5.43 26.16
C SER A 154 -63.36 -4.85 27.36
N ALA A 155 -62.08 -4.48 27.13
CA ALA A 155 -61.23 -3.75 28.08
C ALA A 155 -60.53 -2.56 27.40
N THR A 156 -60.97 -2.21 26.18
CA THR A 156 -60.24 -1.42 25.19
C THR A 156 -60.48 0.09 25.26
N VAL A 157 -61.47 0.56 26.02
CA VAL A 157 -61.90 1.97 25.98
C VAL A 157 -60.99 2.91 26.79
N LYS A 158 -60.36 2.43 27.87
CA LYS A 158 -59.51 3.27 28.74
C LYS A 158 -58.11 3.59 28.18
N SER A 159 -57.67 2.97 27.07
CA SER A 159 -56.35 3.22 26.49
C SER A 159 -56.31 4.44 25.56
N GLN A 160 -57.39 4.69 24.80
CA GLN A 160 -57.41 5.71 23.75
C GLN A 160 -57.24 7.14 24.29
N THR A 161 -57.88 7.48 25.42
CA THR A 161 -57.77 8.80 26.04
C THR A 161 -56.36 9.08 26.59
N MET A 162 -55.71 8.07 27.20
CA MET A 162 -54.31 8.19 27.66
C MET A 162 -53.35 8.37 26.48
N ILE A 163 -53.55 7.66 25.36
CA ILE A 163 -52.77 7.84 24.13
C ILE A 163 -52.92 9.27 23.58
N GLN A 164 -54.16 9.79 23.52
CA GLN A 164 -54.44 11.15 23.06
C GLN A 164 -53.72 12.23 23.89
N TRP A 165 -53.68 12.05 25.22
CA TRP A 165 -52.98 12.95 26.15
C TRP A 165 -51.46 12.87 25.99
N CYS A 166 -50.90 11.66 25.87
CA CYS A 166 -49.48 11.45 25.62
C CYS A 166 -49.03 12.06 24.28
N LEU A 167 -49.83 11.93 23.21
CA LEU A 167 -49.59 12.58 21.92
C LEU A 167 -49.57 14.11 22.05
N ASN A 168 -50.58 14.71 22.69
CA ASN A 168 -50.65 16.16 22.89
C ASN A 168 -49.49 16.71 23.75
N ARG A 169 -49.08 15.98 24.79
CA ARG A 169 -47.90 16.35 25.60
C ARG A 169 -46.61 16.25 24.77
N THR A 170 -46.46 15.19 23.97
CA THR A 170 -45.32 14.99 23.07
C THR A 170 -45.24 16.10 22.01
N LEU A 171 -46.37 16.50 21.42
CA LEU A 171 -46.46 17.60 20.45
C LEU A 171 -46.12 18.95 21.06
N LYS A 172 -46.61 19.27 22.28
CA LYS A 172 -46.24 20.51 22.99
C LYS A 172 -44.73 20.55 23.30
N VAL A 173 -44.15 19.43 23.73
CA VAL A 173 -42.69 19.31 23.92
C VAL A 173 -41.96 19.55 22.59
N HIS A 174 -42.33 18.87 21.50
CA HIS A 174 -41.72 19.09 20.18
C HIS A 174 -41.83 20.56 19.70
N TYR A 175 -42.96 21.22 19.92
CA TYR A 175 -43.13 22.64 19.59
C TYR A 175 -42.17 23.54 20.38
N TYR A 176 -42.07 23.36 21.70
CA TYR A 176 -41.15 24.14 22.54
C TYR A 176 -39.68 23.87 22.24
N LEU A 177 -39.34 22.61 21.92
CA LEU A 177 -38.04 22.19 21.40
C LEU A 177 -37.69 22.95 20.11
N VAL A 178 -38.54 22.85 19.08
CA VAL A 178 -38.34 23.57 17.80
C VAL A 178 -38.25 25.08 18.01
N HIS A 179 -39.07 25.65 18.89
CA HIS A 179 -39.01 27.08 19.21
C HIS A 179 -37.70 27.47 19.91
N ARG A 180 -37.18 26.68 20.86
CA ARG A 180 -35.89 26.95 21.52
C ARG A 180 -34.70 26.76 20.56
N VAL A 181 -34.73 25.74 19.69
CA VAL A 181 -33.73 25.59 18.60
C VAL A 181 -33.75 26.81 17.69
N TRP A 182 -34.93 27.21 17.20
CA TRP A 182 -35.09 28.37 16.33
C TRP A 182 -34.63 29.67 16.99
N LYS A 183 -34.94 29.87 18.29
CA LYS A 183 -34.49 31.02 19.07
C LYS A 183 -32.98 31.02 19.29
N SER A 184 -32.37 29.84 19.55
CA SER A 184 -30.92 29.69 19.71
C SER A 184 -30.17 29.93 18.39
N ILE A 185 -30.65 29.35 17.28
CA ILE A 185 -30.13 29.63 15.93
C ILE A 185 -30.28 31.11 15.62
N LYS A 186 -31.40 31.75 15.99
CA LYS A 186 -31.64 33.19 15.76
C LYS A 186 -30.74 34.11 16.61
N SER A 187 -30.36 33.73 17.83
CA SER A 187 -29.42 34.52 18.65
C SER A 187 -27.94 34.25 18.33
N HIS A 188 -27.60 33.05 17.83
CA HIS A 188 -26.23 32.64 17.53
C HIS A 188 -25.98 32.45 16.02
N ARG A 189 -26.68 33.22 15.16
CA ARG A 189 -26.58 33.11 13.69
C ARG A 189 -25.14 33.19 13.18
N LEU A 190 -24.35 34.12 13.72
CA LEU A 190 -22.98 34.37 13.27
C LEU A 190 -22.04 33.19 13.55
N PRO A 191 -21.86 32.67 14.79
CA PRO A 191 -21.01 31.50 15.01
C PRO A 191 -21.52 30.23 14.32
N TYR A 192 -22.83 30.02 14.17
CA TYR A 192 -23.32 28.88 13.36
C TYR A 192 -22.99 29.04 11.86
N ALA A 193 -23.12 30.24 11.30
CA ALA A 193 -22.73 30.51 9.91
C ALA A 193 -21.21 30.38 9.70
N LEU A 194 -20.40 30.91 10.62
CA LEU A 194 -18.93 30.78 10.59
C LEU A 194 -18.50 29.32 10.68
N SER A 195 -19.05 28.54 11.61
CA SER A 195 -18.80 27.08 11.67
C SER A 195 -19.22 26.37 10.40
N GLY A 196 -20.38 26.71 9.82
CA GLY A 196 -20.83 26.15 8.54
C GLY A 196 -19.89 26.47 7.37
N VAL A 197 -19.38 27.70 7.29
CA VAL A 197 -18.39 28.12 6.29
C VAL A 197 -17.05 27.41 6.51
N ILE A 198 -16.59 27.28 7.77
CA ILE A 198 -15.35 26.57 8.10
C ILE A 198 -15.47 25.08 7.73
N ILE A 199 -16.58 24.42 8.06
CA ILE A 199 -16.84 23.02 7.68
C ILE A 199 -16.88 22.88 6.15
N LEU A 200 -17.57 23.78 5.44
CA LEU A 200 -17.62 23.76 3.97
C LEU A 200 -16.23 23.95 3.35
N LEU A 201 -15.42 24.87 3.87
CA LEU A 201 -14.04 25.09 3.43
C LEU A 201 -13.16 23.85 3.70
N ILE A 202 -13.29 23.23 4.87
CA ILE A 202 -12.57 21.98 5.20
C ILE A 202 -12.96 20.85 4.23
N CYS A 203 -14.27 20.65 4.00
CA CYS A 203 -14.79 19.63 3.08
C CYS A 203 -14.43 19.86 1.61
N LEU A 204 -14.09 21.09 1.21
CA LEU A 204 -13.60 21.41 -0.15
C LEU A 204 -12.07 21.33 -0.24
N VAL A 205 -11.36 21.92 0.72
CA VAL A 205 -9.90 22.05 0.69
C VAL A 205 -9.20 20.72 0.98
N ILE A 206 -9.70 19.88 1.89
CA ILE A 206 -9.05 18.59 2.19
C ILE A 206 -9.02 17.67 0.96
N PRO A 207 -10.15 17.37 0.27
CA PRO A 207 -10.10 16.52 -0.92
C PRO A 207 -9.21 17.08 -2.04
N LEU A 208 -9.23 18.40 -2.27
CA LEU A 208 -8.40 19.05 -3.29
C LEU A 208 -6.90 19.07 -2.95
N THR A 209 -6.54 19.16 -1.66
CA THR A 209 -5.13 19.13 -1.23
C THR A 209 -4.60 17.71 -1.05
N MET A 210 -5.46 16.73 -0.79
CA MET A 210 -5.13 15.30 -0.72
C MET A 210 -5.27 14.57 -2.06
N GLU A 211 -5.67 15.26 -3.13
CA GLU A 211 -5.69 14.71 -4.49
C GLU A 211 -4.28 14.20 -4.88
N GLY A 212 -4.23 13.05 -5.53
CA GLY A 212 -2.98 12.36 -5.84
C GLY A 212 -2.04 12.16 -4.63
N THR A 213 -2.57 11.91 -3.42
CA THR A 213 -1.71 11.52 -2.29
C THR A 213 -0.88 10.28 -2.66
N CYS A 214 0.40 10.35 -2.35
CA CYS A 214 1.36 9.26 -2.39
C CYS A 214 1.72 8.92 -0.94
N ILE A 215 1.66 7.64 -0.58
CA ILE A 215 2.15 7.09 0.69
C ILE A 215 3.10 5.97 0.30
N CYS A 216 4.40 6.24 0.36
CA CYS A 216 5.45 5.35 -0.14
C CYS A 216 6.39 4.95 0.99
N SER A 217 6.80 3.69 1.00
CA SER A 217 7.63 3.07 2.04
C SER A 217 9.15 3.29 1.84
N HIS A 218 9.96 2.91 2.83
CA HIS A 218 11.44 2.88 2.80
C HIS A 218 12.17 4.05 2.09
N PRO A 219 12.31 5.24 2.73
CA PRO A 219 11.71 5.64 4.01
C PRO A 219 10.22 5.96 3.86
N MET A 220 9.46 6.04 4.95
CA MET A 220 8.04 6.43 4.83
C MET A 220 7.89 7.91 4.50
N HIS A 221 7.38 8.22 3.30
CA HIS A 221 7.10 9.58 2.84
C HIS A 221 5.64 9.74 2.41
N VAL A 222 5.05 10.87 2.79
CA VAL A 222 3.69 11.28 2.38
C VAL A 222 3.77 12.63 1.68
N ASN A 223 3.24 12.71 0.46
CA ASN A 223 3.14 13.94 -0.32
C ASN A 223 1.93 13.87 -1.27
N THR A 224 1.46 15.01 -1.77
CA THR A 224 0.23 15.08 -2.59
C THR A 224 0.46 15.82 -3.90
N ARG A 225 -0.49 15.74 -4.83
CA ARG A 225 -0.43 16.46 -6.11
C ARG A 225 -0.42 17.99 -5.91
N PHE A 226 -0.92 18.47 -4.77
CA PHE A 226 -0.75 19.86 -4.37
C PHE A 226 0.68 20.15 -3.92
N SER A 227 1.23 19.37 -2.97
CA SER A 227 2.58 19.65 -2.45
C SER A 227 3.68 19.47 -3.49
N ARG A 228 3.57 18.46 -4.37
CA ARG A 228 4.54 18.18 -5.44
C ARG A 228 4.68 19.31 -6.47
N ARG A 229 3.70 20.23 -6.58
CA ARG A 229 3.82 21.44 -7.44
C ARG A 229 4.84 22.45 -6.92
N PHE A 230 5.20 22.39 -5.64
CA PHE A 230 6.20 23.24 -5.00
C PHE A 230 7.55 22.53 -4.82
N MET A 231 7.66 21.29 -5.31
CA MET A 231 8.89 20.51 -5.31
C MET A 231 9.47 20.46 -6.73
N GLU A 232 10.77 20.72 -6.86
CA GLU A 232 11.52 20.58 -8.12
C GLU A 232 11.27 19.21 -8.78
N SER A 233 11.20 19.18 -10.11
CA SER A 233 11.02 17.92 -10.87
C SER A 233 12.36 17.47 -11.43
N PHE A 234 12.67 16.19 -11.23
CA PHE A 234 13.82 15.52 -11.84
C PHE A 234 13.76 15.47 -13.38
N CYS A 235 12.64 15.87 -13.99
CA CYS A 235 12.47 15.88 -15.44
C CYS A 235 12.06 17.26 -15.95
N GLY A 236 13.07 18.12 -16.14
CA GLY A 236 12.91 19.50 -16.63
C GLY A 236 12.52 19.56 -18.11
N ALA A 237 11.79 20.61 -18.49
CA ALA A 237 11.55 20.93 -19.90
C ALA A 237 12.88 21.28 -20.60
N GLY A 238 13.00 20.95 -21.89
CA GLY A 238 14.23 21.20 -22.66
C GLY A 238 15.40 20.25 -22.36
N THR A 239 15.17 19.15 -21.62
CA THR A 239 16.23 18.19 -21.23
C THR A 239 15.88 16.74 -21.57
N VAL A 240 16.91 15.90 -21.78
CA VAL A 240 16.78 14.44 -21.67
C VAL A 240 16.95 14.11 -20.20
N CYS A 241 15.86 13.77 -19.53
CA CYS A 241 15.80 13.66 -18.07
C CYS A 241 16.63 12.49 -17.57
N PHE A 242 16.40 11.30 -18.14
CA PHE A 242 17.13 10.09 -17.80
C PHE A 242 17.65 9.38 -19.04
N THR A 243 18.71 8.59 -18.88
CA THR A 243 19.26 7.71 -19.93
C THR A 243 19.93 6.51 -19.27
N TYR A 244 19.50 5.31 -19.63
CA TYR A 244 20.01 4.05 -19.08
C TYR A 244 19.88 2.92 -20.13
N LEU A 245 20.59 1.82 -19.89
CA LEU A 245 20.54 0.62 -20.72
C LEU A 245 19.96 -0.54 -19.92
N THR A 246 19.24 -1.42 -20.59
CA THR A 246 18.91 -2.75 -20.09
C THR A 246 19.54 -3.83 -20.96
N LEU A 247 19.85 -4.96 -20.33
CA LEU A 247 20.38 -6.12 -21.03
C LEU A 247 19.27 -6.87 -21.79
N PRO A 248 19.41 -7.16 -23.11
CA PRO A 248 18.56 -8.08 -23.85
C PRO A 248 19.04 -9.53 -23.71
N GLU A 249 18.43 -10.48 -24.44
CA GLU A 249 18.77 -11.90 -24.37
C GLU A 249 20.25 -12.22 -24.67
N ASP A 250 20.93 -11.44 -25.52
CA ASP A 250 22.38 -11.57 -25.75
C ASP A 250 23.09 -10.20 -25.77
N GLY A 251 23.61 -9.81 -24.61
CA GLY A 251 24.36 -8.58 -24.40
C GLY A 251 25.68 -8.47 -25.18
N SER A 252 26.12 -9.53 -25.86
CA SER A 252 27.31 -9.46 -26.72
C SER A 252 27.02 -8.91 -28.12
N ASN A 253 25.77 -9.03 -28.60
CA ASN A 253 25.37 -8.59 -29.94
C ASN A 253 24.26 -7.52 -29.94
N SER A 254 23.66 -7.24 -28.78
CA SER A 254 22.56 -6.29 -28.66
C SER A 254 22.51 -5.58 -27.31
N MET A 255 21.83 -4.44 -27.28
CA MET A 255 21.51 -3.64 -26.08
C MET A 255 20.15 -2.97 -26.26
N ILE A 256 19.41 -2.71 -25.18
CA ILE A 256 18.19 -1.90 -25.26
C ILE A 256 18.42 -0.59 -24.49
N LEU A 257 18.26 0.54 -25.17
CA LEU A 257 18.45 1.88 -24.63
C LEU A 257 17.10 2.49 -24.28
N GLN A 258 17.00 3.10 -23.10
CA GLN A 258 15.85 3.90 -22.68
C GLN A 258 16.27 5.31 -22.30
N TYR A 259 15.43 6.30 -22.62
CA TYR A 259 15.59 7.67 -22.15
C TYR A 259 14.24 8.38 -21.98
N HIS A 260 14.19 9.29 -21.02
CA HIS A 260 12.96 9.98 -20.60
C HIS A 260 12.98 11.46 -21.01
N SER A 261 11.85 12.01 -21.41
CA SER A 261 11.67 13.46 -21.63
C SER A 261 10.37 13.98 -21.04
N ARG A 262 10.35 15.29 -20.72
CA ARG A 262 9.13 16.03 -20.37
C ARG A 262 8.41 16.54 -21.61
N ASP A 263 9.15 17.15 -22.54
CA ASP A 263 8.61 17.59 -23.82
C ASP A 263 8.30 16.40 -24.73
N LYS A 264 7.16 16.48 -25.42
CA LYS A 264 6.69 15.44 -26.33
C LYS A 264 7.59 15.36 -27.57
N PRO A 265 8.21 14.19 -27.84
CA PRO A 265 8.91 13.96 -29.10
C PRO A 265 7.92 13.97 -30.27
N ALA A 266 8.26 14.72 -31.32
CA ALA A 266 7.79 14.44 -32.68
C ALA A 266 8.67 13.35 -33.32
N LYS A 267 9.96 13.31 -32.97
CA LYS A 267 10.94 12.28 -33.38
C LYS A 267 12.02 12.15 -32.31
N SER A 268 12.32 10.90 -31.92
CA SER A 268 13.33 10.51 -30.93
C SER A 268 14.37 9.62 -31.61
N TYR A 269 15.66 9.91 -31.47
CA TYR A 269 16.72 9.10 -32.10
C TYR A 269 18.08 9.22 -31.41
N ILE A 270 18.97 8.28 -31.71
CA ILE A 270 20.41 8.41 -31.46
C ILE A 270 21.21 8.38 -32.75
N ALA A 271 22.40 8.97 -32.71
CA ALA A 271 23.49 8.69 -33.63
C ALA A 271 24.45 7.70 -32.94
N LEU A 272 24.62 6.49 -33.48
CA LEU A 272 25.48 5.45 -32.91
C LEU A 272 26.77 5.30 -33.71
N THR A 273 27.92 5.34 -33.04
CA THR A 273 29.27 5.11 -33.63
C THR A 273 30.00 4.00 -32.88
N ASN A 274 30.69 3.10 -33.60
CA ASN A 274 31.63 2.14 -33.01
C ASN A 274 33.03 2.77 -32.95
N SER A 275 33.61 2.87 -31.75
CA SER A 275 34.86 3.61 -31.53
C SER A 275 36.12 2.92 -32.07
N LYS A 276 36.06 1.62 -32.43
CA LYS A 276 37.19 0.92 -33.09
C LYS A 276 37.23 1.21 -34.59
N ASN A 277 36.08 1.30 -35.25
CA ASN A 277 35.98 1.34 -36.71
C ASN A 277 35.72 2.75 -37.29
N GLY A 278 35.27 3.71 -36.47
CA GLY A 278 34.98 5.09 -36.92
C GLY A 278 33.86 5.19 -37.97
N THR A 279 33.11 4.10 -38.20
CA THR A 279 32.05 4.00 -39.20
C THR A 279 30.92 4.98 -38.90
N SER A 280 30.41 5.60 -39.97
CA SER A 280 29.38 6.63 -39.99
C SER A 280 28.25 6.41 -38.99
N ASN A 281 27.90 7.49 -38.25
CA ASN A 281 26.77 7.55 -37.34
C ASN A 281 25.51 6.86 -37.88
N ILE A 282 25.19 5.68 -37.36
CA ILE A 282 23.94 4.99 -37.69
C ILE A 282 22.81 5.67 -36.90
N LEU A 283 21.80 6.16 -37.62
CA LEU A 283 20.63 6.80 -37.01
C LEU A 283 19.60 5.74 -36.61
N HIS A 284 19.48 5.49 -35.31
CA HIS A 284 18.42 4.63 -34.78
C HIS A 284 17.29 5.50 -34.24
N VAL A 285 16.08 5.35 -34.80
CA VAL A 285 14.86 6.03 -34.34
C VAL A 285 14.19 5.17 -33.26
N GLY A 286 13.75 5.80 -32.17
CA GLY A 286 13.11 5.13 -31.04
C GLY A 286 11.59 5.22 -31.05
N SER A 287 10.94 4.14 -30.61
CA SER A 287 9.51 4.16 -30.31
C SER A 287 9.27 4.92 -29.01
N VAL A 288 8.21 5.73 -28.98
CA VAL A 288 7.91 6.64 -27.85
C VAL A 288 6.60 6.22 -27.19
N GLN A 289 6.64 5.95 -25.89
CA GLN A 289 5.47 5.66 -25.07
C GLN A 289 5.14 6.85 -24.17
N SER A 290 3.89 7.29 -24.19
CA SER A 290 3.35 8.24 -23.22
C SER A 290 3.19 7.58 -21.85
N MET A 291 3.44 8.33 -20.78
CA MET A 291 3.13 7.96 -19.40
C MET A 291 1.94 8.75 -18.83
N GLN A 292 1.16 9.48 -19.66
CA GLN A 292 0.08 10.35 -19.18
C GLN A 292 -1.06 9.56 -18.50
N ASP A 293 -1.28 8.30 -18.87
CA ASP A 293 -2.26 7.41 -18.22
C ASP A 293 -1.84 6.94 -16.81
N VAL A 294 -0.62 7.29 -16.38
CA VAL A 294 -0.02 6.88 -15.10
C VAL A 294 0.38 8.12 -14.29
N ILE A 295 1.20 8.98 -14.88
CA ILE A 295 1.69 10.22 -14.26
C ILE A 295 0.74 11.36 -14.63
N LEU A 296 -0.23 11.62 -13.75
CA LEU A 296 -1.19 12.72 -13.88
C LEU A 296 -0.60 14.09 -13.52
N ASP A 297 0.56 14.12 -12.86
CA ASP A 297 1.13 15.35 -12.28
C ASP A 297 1.88 16.20 -13.31
N GLU A 298 2.62 15.56 -14.23
CA GLU A 298 3.39 16.24 -15.26
C GLU A 298 3.63 15.38 -16.50
N PRO A 299 3.81 15.98 -17.70
CA PRO A 299 4.11 15.24 -18.91
C PRO A 299 5.40 14.42 -18.78
N ARG A 300 5.33 13.17 -19.25
CA ARG A 300 6.47 12.24 -19.32
C ARG A 300 6.32 11.33 -20.53
N PHE A 301 7.42 11.17 -21.25
CA PHE A 301 7.56 10.27 -22.37
C PHE A 301 8.79 9.39 -22.15
N VAL A 302 8.69 8.12 -22.51
CA VAL A 302 9.80 7.16 -22.49
C VAL A 302 10.06 6.75 -23.93
N SER A 303 11.29 6.94 -24.39
CA SER A 303 11.74 6.46 -25.70
C SER A 303 12.60 5.22 -25.52
N TYR A 304 12.37 4.20 -26.33
CA TYR A 304 13.17 2.97 -26.34
C TYR A 304 13.82 2.78 -27.70
N ILE A 305 15.05 2.24 -27.72
CA ILE A 305 15.75 1.85 -28.94
C ILE A 305 16.37 0.46 -28.72
N GLU A 306 16.00 -0.49 -29.56
CA GLU A 306 16.67 -1.79 -29.65
C GLU A 306 17.89 -1.65 -30.57
N LEU A 307 19.08 -1.88 -30.02
CA LEU A 307 20.37 -1.85 -30.73
C LEU A 307 20.79 -3.30 -30.98
N VAL A 308 20.90 -3.69 -32.25
CA VAL A 308 21.15 -5.09 -32.66
C VAL A 308 22.28 -5.17 -33.68
N SER A 309 22.79 -6.38 -33.95
CA SER A 309 23.93 -6.64 -34.84
C SER A 309 25.21 -5.91 -34.42
N LEU A 310 25.34 -5.64 -33.12
CA LEU A 310 26.54 -5.08 -32.50
C LEU A 310 27.67 -6.13 -32.50
N GLN A 311 28.91 -5.66 -32.50
CA GLN A 311 30.07 -6.53 -32.37
C GLN A 311 30.34 -6.83 -30.89
N PRO A 312 30.68 -8.07 -30.49
CA PRO A 312 31.11 -8.40 -29.14
C PRO A 312 32.34 -7.60 -28.67
N ASP A 313 32.46 -7.48 -27.34
CA ASP A 313 33.56 -6.80 -26.62
C ASP A 313 34.01 -5.48 -27.27
N SER A 314 33.04 -4.64 -27.65
CA SER A 314 33.26 -3.44 -28.45
C SER A 314 32.59 -2.22 -27.86
N VAL A 315 33.29 -1.09 -28.00
CA VAL A 315 32.87 0.21 -27.47
C VAL A 315 32.01 0.93 -28.51
N TYR A 316 30.85 1.39 -28.05
CA TYR A 316 29.94 2.22 -28.82
C TYR A 316 29.71 3.55 -28.11
N GLN A 317 29.69 4.64 -28.88
CA GLN A 317 29.35 5.99 -28.43
C GLN A 317 28.03 6.43 -29.06
N PHE A 318 27.24 7.21 -28.32
CA PHE A 318 26.03 7.82 -28.83
C PHE A 318 25.67 9.14 -28.15
N GLN A 319 24.79 9.90 -28.80
CA GLN A 319 24.12 11.06 -28.23
C GLN A 319 22.62 10.96 -28.56
N VAL A 320 21.76 11.33 -27.62
CA VAL A 320 20.30 11.36 -27.77
C VAL A 320 19.87 12.69 -28.37
N PHE A 321 18.98 12.63 -29.37
CA PHE A 321 18.35 13.77 -30.02
C PHE A 321 16.82 13.61 -29.97
N ILE A 322 16.15 14.64 -29.47
CA ILE A 322 14.68 14.71 -29.43
C ILE A 322 14.24 15.97 -30.17
N GLU A 323 13.64 15.79 -31.34
CA GLU A 323 12.92 16.84 -32.06
C GLU A 323 11.50 16.90 -31.48
N THR A 324 11.12 18.01 -30.87
CA THR A 324 9.79 18.17 -30.23
C THR A 324 8.74 18.67 -31.22
N ASP A 325 7.45 18.50 -30.88
CA ASP A 325 6.33 19.10 -31.63
C ASP A 325 6.48 20.62 -31.87
N LYS A 326 7.22 21.32 -30.97
CA LYS A 326 7.51 22.76 -31.05
C LYS A 326 8.68 23.10 -31.97
N LYS A 327 9.23 22.13 -32.71
CA LYS A 327 10.45 22.24 -33.55
C LYS A 327 11.70 22.67 -32.78
N GLN A 328 11.77 22.32 -31.50
CA GLN A 328 12.99 22.48 -30.68
C GLN A 328 13.74 21.14 -30.65
N THR A 329 15.06 21.16 -30.84
CA THR A 329 15.93 19.98 -30.72
C THR A 329 16.58 19.97 -29.34
N ILE A 330 16.20 18.99 -28.52
CA ILE A 330 16.82 18.69 -27.23
C ILE A 330 17.93 17.67 -27.47
N GLN A 331 19.06 17.81 -26.77
CA GLN A 331 20.22 16.93 -26.87
C GLN A 331 20.66 16.45 -25.48
N SER A 332 21.15 15.21 -25.38
CA SER A 332 21.86 14.75 -24.19
C SER A 332 23.35 15.12 -24.24
N GLN A 333 24.06 14.86 -23.14
CA GLN A 333 25.52 14.63 -23.18
C GLN A 333 25.87 13.40 -24.04
N VAL A 334 27.14 13.24 -24.38
CA VAL A 334 27.63 12.03 -25.07
C VAL A 334 27.75 10.88 -24.07
N TYR A 335 27.15 9.75 -24.43
CA TYR A 335 27.22 8.50 -23.68
C TYR A 335 28.03 7.45 -24.43
N SER A 336 28.44 6.39 -23.73
CA SER A 336 28.99 5.18 -24.34
C SER A 336 28.55 3.92 -23.60
N PHE A 337 28.76 2.76 -24.21
CA PHE A 337 28.60 1.44 -23.58
C PHE A 337 29.55 0.41 -24.21
N GLN A 338 29.71 -0.73 -23.55
CA GLN A 338 30.45 -1.89 -24.07
C GLN A 338 29.51 -3.08 -24.21
N THR A 339 29.58 -3.77 -25.33
CA THR A 339 28.96 -5.09 -25.49
C THR A 339 29.73 -6.14 -24.70
N LEU A 340 29.02 -7.16 -24.21
CA LEU A 340 29.62 -8.28 -23.50
C LEU A 340 30.55 -9.10 -24.44
N SER A 341 31.47 -9.87 -23.87
CA SER A 341 32.41 -10.68 -24.66
C SER A 341 31.91 -12.10 -24.88
N GLN A 342 32.19 -12.63 -26.07
CA GLN A 342 32.02 -14.05 -26.37
C GLN A 342 33.31 -14.87 -26.14
N SER A 343 34.43 -14.24 -25.75
CA SER A 343 35.64 -14.97 -25.37
C SER A 343 35.37 -15.87 -24.16
N PRO A 344 35.75 -17.16 -24.20
CA PRO A 344 35.63 -18.05 -23.04
C PRO A 344 36.59 -17.65 -21.90
N ASP A 345 37.67 -16.95 -22.23
CA ASP A 345 38.76 -16.58 -21.31
C ASP A 345 38.49 -15.28 -20.55
N LYS A 346 37.51 -14.45 -21.00
CA LYS A 346 37.10 -13.25 -20.28
C LYS A 346 36.13 -13.62 -19.16
N GLU A 347 36.50 -13.29 -17.92
CA GLU A 347 35.57 -13.34 -16.80
C GLU A 347 34.46 -12.29 -16.99
N VAL A 348 33.25 -12.59 -16.52
CA VAL A 348 32.16 -11.61 -16.40
C VAL A 348 32.13 -11.11 -14.96
N LEU A 349 32.12 -9.78 -14.80
CA LEU A 349 31.96 -9.13 -13.50
C LEU A 349 30.51 -8.64 -13.34
N LEU A 350 29.72 -9.36 -12.54
CA LEU A 350 28.35 -8.97 -12.17
C LEU A 350 28.36 -8.29 -10.79
N ALA A 351 27.76 -7.11 -10.66
CA ALA A 351 27.42 -6.52 -9.36
C ALA A 351 25.91 -6.64 -9.11
N THR A 352 25.50 -7.07 -7.90
CA THR A 352 24.09 -7.35 -7.62
C THR A 352 23.65 -7.14 -6.16
N GLY A 353 22.36 -6.89 -5.98
CA GLY A 353 21.68 -6.69 -4.70
C GLY A 353 20.16 -6.62 -4.89
N GLY A 354 19.49 -5.91 -3.99
CA GLY A 354 18.03 -5.69 -3.99
C GLY A 354 17.66 -4.72 -2.87
N ASP A 355 16.39 -4.34 -2.80
CA ASP A 355 15.83 -3.59 -1.67
C ASP A 355 16.54 -2.24 -1.45
N ILE A 356 16.47 -1.37 -2.47
CA ILE A 356 17.26 -0.14 -2.54
C ILE A 356 16.67 0.94 -1.63
N GLN A 357 17.29 1.23 -0.50
CA GLN A 357 16.96 2.43 0.29
C GLN A 357 18.01 3.52 0.10
N LEU A 358 17.61 4.70 -0.39
CA LEU A 358 18.54 5.81 -0.64
C LEU A 358 18.99 6.47 0.67
N ASN A 359 20.27 6.29 1.00
CA ASN A 359 20.99 6.85 2.14
C ASN A 359 22.52 6.78 1.92
N SER A 360 23.31 7.21 2.91
CA SER A 360 24.78 7.14 2.92
C SER A 360 25.33 5.79 2.45
N ASP A 361 24.82 4.70 3.02
CA ASP A 361 25.30 3.35 2.80
C ASP A 361 25.07 2.93 1.35
N SER A 362 23.88 3.23 0.80
CA SER A 362 23.60 3.01 -0.63
C SER A 362 24.50 3.88 -1.53
N GLU A 363 24.77 5.14 -1.17
CA GLU A 363 25.65 6.01 -1.97
C GLU A 363 27.10 5.54 -1.95
N ASP A 364 27.57 4.99 -0.83
CA ASP A 364 28.91 4.42 -0.69
C ASP A 364 29.03 3.06 -1.40
N LEU A 365 28.03 2.17 -1.30
CA LEU A 365 27.93 0.97 -2.15
C LEU A 365 27.93 1.31 -3.64
N GLY A 366 27.24 2.40 -4.03
CA GLY A 366 27.24 2.92 -5.39
C GLY A 366 28.63 3.35 -5.86
N LYS A 367 29.43 3.96 -4.98
CA LYS A 367 30.84 4.29 -5.25
C LYS A 367 31.70 3.03 -5.40
N GLN A 368 31.45 1.97 -4.62
CA GLN A 368 32.17 0.69 -4.81
C GLN A 368 31.84 0.04 -6.16
N VAL A 369 30.56 0.02 -6.58
CA VAL A 369 30.14 -0.46 -7.90
C VAL A 369 30.78 0.36 -9.03
N GLN A 370 30.74 1.70 -8.93
CA GLN A 370 31.36 2.62 -9.89
C GLN A 370 32.88 2.44 -10.02
N LYS A 371 33.56 2.15 -8.89
CA LYS A 371 35.00 1.89 -8.82
C LYS A 371 35.37 0.56 -9.46
N LEU A 372 34.53 -0.47 -9.30
CA LEU A 372 34.74 -1.82 -9.84
C LEU A 372 34.44 -1.94 -11.34
N LYS A 373 33.55 -1.10 -11.88
CA LYS A 373 33.16 -1.08 -13.31
C LYS A 373 32.73 -2.46 -13.84
N PRO A 374 31.70 -3.10 -13.22
CA PRO A 374 31.18 -4.40 -13.65
C PRO A 374 30.64 -4.34 -15.09
N ASP A 375 30.66 -5.49 -15.77
CA ASP A 375 30.04 -5.64 -17.11
C ASP A 375 28.50 -5.50 -17.04
N VAL A 376 27.89 -5.87 -15.91
CA VAL A 376 26.42 -5.80 -15.66
C VAL A 376 26.15 -5.41 -14.19
N VAL A 377 25.11 -4.59 -13.97
CA VAL A 377 24.55 -4.33 -12.62
C VAL A 377 23.12 -4.90 -12.56
N ALA A 378 22.79 -5.65 -11.50
CA ALA A 378 21.50 -6.31 -11.41
C ALA A 378 20.82 -6.24 -10.04
N PHE A 379 19.53 -5.84 -9.97
CA PHE A 379 18.77 -5.77 -8.71
C PHE A 379 17.54 -6.67 -8.69
N GLY A 380 17.43 -7.52 -7.67
CA GLY A 380 16.35 -8.50 -7.54
C GLY A 380 15.10 -7.93 -6.88
N GLY A 381 14.49 -6.92 -7.50
CA GLY A 381 13.27 -6.30 -7.03
C GLY A 381 13.44 -5.30 -5.89
N ASP A 382 12.32 -4.66 -5.53
CA ASP A 382 12.20 -3.62 -4.51
C ASP A 382 13.16 -2.46 -4.80
N ILE A 383 12.98 -1.93 -6.00
CA ILE A 383 13.83 -0.96 -6.63
C ILE A 383 13.39 0.44 -6.22
N ALA A 384 12.08 0.73 -6.31
CA ALA A 384 11.55 2.09 -6.14
C ALA A 384 10.92 2.37 -4.77
N TYR A 385 10.16 1.41 -4.22
CA TYR A 385 9.21 1.64 -3.12
C TYR A 385 8.13 2.68 -3.47
N GLU A 386 7.52 2.53 -4.65
CA GLU A 386 6.31 3.28 -5.05
C GLU A 386 5.00 2.54 -4.74
N ASP A 387 5.10 1.27 -4.37
CA ASP A 387 4.05 0.45 -3.75
C ASP A 387 2.83 0.23 -4.66
N GLY A 388 3.03 0.26 -5.98
CA GLY A 388 2.00 0.17 -7.02
C GLY A 388 1.15 1.44 -7.19
N ILE A 389 1.55 2.56 -6.56
CA ILE A 389 0.78 3.79 -6.48
C ILE A 389 1.33 4.82 -7.49
N SER A 390 0.62 5.00 -8.61
CA SER A 390 1.04 5.91 -9.70
C SER A 390 1.35 7.36 -9.28
N SER A 391 0.80 7.86 -8.17
CA SER A 391 1.13 9.18 -7.61
C SER A 391 2.54 9.26 -7.00
N CYS A 392 3.14 8.12 -6.68
CA CYS A 392 4.50 7.97 -6.14
C CYS A 392 5.59 7.89 -7.21
N TYR A 393 5.29 8.24 -8.47
CA TYR A 393 6.22 8.21 -9.62
C TYR A 393 7.61 8.81 -9.35
N ARG A 394 7.70 9.83 -8.47
CA ARG A 394 8.98 10.47 -8.11
C ARG A 394 9.98 9.53 -7.44
N ARG A 395 9.53 8.42 -6.85
CA ARG A 395 10.44 7.36 -6.38
C ARG A 395 11.27 6.78 -7.52
N TRP A 396 10.66 6.52 -8.68
CA TRP A 396 11.41 6.12 -9.87
C TRP A 396 12.35 7.21 -10.35
N ASP A 397 11.93 8.47 -10.31
CA ASP A 397 12.81 9.58 -10.66
C ASP A 397 14.07 9.62 -9.78
N GLU A 398 13.92 9.40 -8.48
CA GLU A 398 15.03 9.32 -7.51
C GLU A 398 15.98 8.14 -7.82
N LYS A 399 15.45 6.94 -8.15
CA LYS A 399 16.28 5.77 -8.49
C LYS A 399 16.97 5.89 -9.84
N LEU A 400 16.31 6.39 -10.87
CA LEU A 400 16.92 6.58 -12.20
C LEU A 400 18.04 7.63 -12.16
N ASN A 401 17.85 8.70 -11.38
CA ASN A 401 18.92 9.66 -11.07
C ASN A 401 20.08 9.02 -10.30
N TYR A 402 19.80 8.18 -9.29
CA TYR A 402 20.82 7.41 -8.57
C TYR A 402 21.60 6.46 -9.51
N PHE A 403 20.93 5.76 -10.42
CA PHE A 403 21.58 4.88 -11.42
C PHE A 403 22.48 5.67 -12.37
N GLN A 404 22.05 6.84 -12.85
CA GLN A 404 22.92 7.70 -13.66
C GLN A 404 24.14 8.23 -12.89
N LYS A 405 24.01 8.46 -11.58
CA LYS A 405 25.11 8.92 -10.72
C LYS A 405 26.15 7.83 -10.43
N TYR A 406 25.72 6.58 -10.24
CA TYR A 406 26.58 5.49 -9.73
C TYR A 406 26.78 4.29 -10.65
N PHE A 407 25.84 3.97 -11.54
CA PHE A 407 25.98 2.89 -12.53
C PHE A 407 26.44 3.41 -13.89
N THR A 408 27.21 4.50 -13.85
CA THR A 408 27.93 5.10 -14.96
C THR A 408 29.33 5.54 -14.51
N TRP A 409 30.25 5.82 -15.44
CA TRP A 409 31.49 6.54 -15.12
C TRP A 409 31.96 7.43 -16.27
N SER A 410 32.79 8.43 -15.98
CA SER A 410 33.44 9.23 -17.03
C SER A 410 34.54 8.40 -17.70
N ASP A 411 34.37 8.12 -18.99
CA ASP A 411 35.35 7.44 -19.82
C ASP A 411 36.16 8.46 -20.63
N THR A 412 37.40 8.68 -20.19
CA THR A 412 38.35 9.60 -20.80
C THR A 412 38.86 9.14 -22.16
N SER A 413 38.74 7.85 -22.51
CA SER A 413 39.15 7.34 -23.83
C SER A 413 38.17 7.72 -24.95
N THR A 414 36.90 7.96 -24.60
CA THR A 414 35.82 8.35 -25.52
C THR A 414 35.28 9.76 -25.25
N ASN A 415 35.76 10.44 -24.20
CA ASN A 415 35.22 11.69 -23.66
C ASN A 415 33.68 11.64 -23.48
N SER A 416 33.20 10.60 -22.80
CA SER A 416 31.76 10.33 -22.64
C SER A 416 31.41 9.78 -21.26
N THR A 417 30.11 9.73 -20.95
CA THR A 417 29.61 8.98 -19.79
C THR A 417 29.31 7.54 -20.20
N ARG A 418 30.13 6.60 -19.70
CA ARG A 418 29.96 5.17 -19.91
C ARG A 418 28.81 4.64 -19.06
N LEU A 419 27.81 4.02 -19.68
CA LEU A 419 26.68 3.36 -19.02
C LEU A 419 26.99 1.88 -18.77
N ILE A 420 26.56 1.35 -17.62
CA ILE A 420 26.49 -0.10 -17.36
C ILE A 420 25.08 -0.59 -17.76
N PRO A 421 24.93 -1.74 -18.46
CA PRO A 421 23.63 -2.35 -18.69
C PRO A 421 23.02 -2.88 -17.38
N LEU A 422 21.74 -2.55 -17.17
CA LEU A 422 20.97 -2.91 -15.99
C LEU A 422 20.14 -4.18 -16.25
N LEU A 423 19.92 -4.95 -15.19
CA LEU A 423 19.06 -6.15 -15.18
C LEU A 423 18.22 -6.14 -13.90
N PHE A 424 16.91 -6.31 -14.00
CA PHE A 424 16.04 -6.28 -12.82
C PHE A 424 15.22 -7.56 -12.66
N ALA A 425 14.91 -7.94 -11.42
CA ALA A 425 13.71 -8.71 -11.11
C ALA A 425 12.64 -7.76 -10.58
N ILE A 426 11.40 -8.23 -10.49
CA ILE A 426 10.30 -7.50 -9.88
C ILE A 426 10.17 -7.86 -8.40
N GLY A 427 10.08 -6.85 -7.52
CA GLY A 427 9.77 -7.04 -6.10
C GLY A 427 8.33 -6.67 -5.77
N ASN A 428 7.86 -6.99 -4.56
CA ASN A 428 6.47 -6.72 -4.22
C ASN A 428 6.18 -5.22 -4.09
N HIS A 429 7.19 -4.38 -3.84
CA HIS A 429 7.04 -2.92 -3.79
C HIS A 429 7.00 -2.25 -5.18
N GLU A 430 7.16 -3.01 -6.27
CA GLU A 430 6.78 -2.60 -7.64
C GLU A 430 5.31 -2.87 -7.98
N ALA A 431 4.57 -3.57 -7.11
CA ALA A 431 3.17 -3.98 -7.35
C ALA A 431 2.20 -3.68 -6.18
N GLY A 432 2.71 -3.22 -5.04
CA GLY A 432 1.96 -3.07 -3.78
C GLY A 432 1.68 -4.39 -3.04
N GLY A 433 2.29 -5.50 -3.46
CA GLY A 433 2.10 -6.82 -2.86
C GLY A 433 2.48 -7.98 -3.77
N PHE A 434 2.04 -9.18 -3.39
CA PHE A 434 2.23 -10.44 -4.15
C PHE A 434 0.91 -10.94 -4.75
N PHE A 435 0.96 -11.76 -5.79
CA PHE A 435 -0.20 -12.25 -6.55
C PHE A 435 -1.06 -11.12 -7.14
N GLN A 436 -0.38 -10.07 -7.62
CA GLN A 436 -0.98 -8.89 -8.23
C GLN A 436 -1.14 -9.07 -9.75
N SER A 437 -1.93 -8.22 -10.38
CA SER A 437 -2.11 -8.26 -11.84
C SER A 437 -1.18 -7.29 -12.57
N TYR A 438 -0.97 -7.52 -13.87
CA TYR A 438 -0.30 -6.59 -14.80
C TYR A 438 -0.86 -5.15 -14.84
N LYS A 439 -2.00 -4.86 -14.18
CA LYS A 439 -2.54 -3.49 -14.03
C LYS A 439 -1.94 -2.74 -12.83
N GLN A 440 -1.37 -3.44 -11.87
CA GLN A 440 -0.94 -2.91 -10.56
C GLN A 440 0.58 -2.68 -10.50
N ILE A 441 1.27 -2.88 -11.62
CA ILE A 441 2.70 -2.62 -11.82
C ILE A 441 2.87 -1.40 -12.74
N PRO A 442 2.50 -0.17 -12.30
CA PRO A 442 2.33 0.99 -13.18
C PRO A 442 3.58 1.38 -13.97
N PHE A 443 4.79 1.08 -13.45
CA PHE A 443 6.05 1.54 -14.03
C PHE A 443 6.99 0.45 -14.54
N TYR A 444 7.13 -0.71 -13.87
CA TYR A 444 8.22 -1.67 -14.14
C TYR A 444 8.39 -2.01 -15.63
N GLN A 445 7.35 -2.52 -16.28
CA GLN A 445 7.35 -2.88 -17.71
C GLN A 445 7.22 -1.69 -18.68
N ARG A 446 7.07 -0.47 -18.13
CA ARG A 446 7.06 0.79 -18.88
C ARG A 446 8.43 1.46 -18.88
N TYR A 447 9.26 1.23 -17.87
CA TYR A 447 10.61 1.76 -17.79
C TYR A 447 11.66 0.75 -18.27
N PHE A 448 11.44 -0.55 -18.03
CA PHE A 448 12.41 -1.57 -18.41
C PHE A 448 11.84 -2.52 -19.45
N ILE A 449 12.68 -2.85 -20.44
CA ILE A 449 12.42 -3.85 -21.47
C ILE A 449 13.67 -4.75 -21.50
N PHE A 450 13.51 -6.04 -21.26
CA PHE A 450 14.62 -7.01 -21.13
C PHE A 450 14.69 -8.02 -22.27
N LYS A 451 13.90 -7.79 -23.32
CA LYS A 451 13.68 -8.75 -24.39
C LYS A 451 13.46 -8.01 -25.72
N LEU A 452 14.12 -8.44 -26.78
CA LEU A 452 13.95 -7.84 -28.10
C LEU A 452 12.52 -8.08 -28.63
N GLY A 453 12.00 -7.09 -29.35
CA GLY A 453 10.63 -7.05 -29.87
C GLY A 453 9.54 -6.65 -28.87
N ASP A 454 9.80 -6.68 -27.55
CA ASP A 454 8.80 -6.31 -26.53
C ASP A 454 8.42 -4.81 -26.59
N ILE A 455 9.25 -3.98 -27.23
CA ILE A 455 8.93 -2.59 -27.62
C ILE A 455 7.61 -2.51 -28.42
N ASN A 456 7.30 -3.53 -29.22
CA ASN A 456 6.10 -3.61 -30.07
C ASN A 456 4.91 -4.29 -29.37
N LEU A 457 5.12 -4.88 -28.19
CA LEU A 457 4.05 -5.52 -27.42
C LEU A 457 3.32 -4.50 -26.53
N PRO A 458 1.99 -4.65 -26.34
CA PRO A 458 1.28 -4.00 -25.24
C PRO A 458 1.97 -4.31 -23.90
N VAL A 459 2.00 -3.34 -22.99
CA VAL A 459 2.73 -3.46 -21.72
C VAL A 459 2.33 -4.71 -20.94
N ASN A 460 1.02 -4.96 -20.82
CA ASN A 460 0.44 -6.16 -20.17
C ASN A 460 0.59 -7.48 -20.97
N LYS A 461 1.48 -7.51 -21.97
CA LYS A 461 1.92 -8.69 -22.72
C LYS A 461 3.44 -8.86 -22.73
N ARG A 462 4.18 -7.94 -22.12
CA ARG A 462 5.59 -8.12 -21.75
C ARG A 462 5.64 -9.08 -20.55
N MET A 463 6.74 -9.81 -20.38
CA MET A 463 6.94 -10.67 -19.20
C MET A 463 7.54 -9.87 -18.03
N THR A 464 7.42 -10.37 -16.81
CA THR A 464 8.17 -9.86 -15.64
C THR A 464 9.49 -10.61 -15.41
N TYR A 465 9.60 -11.83 -15.96
CA TYR A 465 10.75 -12.73 -15.91
C TYR A 465 11.41 -12.91 -17.29
N HIS A 466 12.72 -13.11 -17.32
CA HIS A 466 13.54 -13.03 -18.53
C HIS A 466 14.93 -13.69 -18.35
N ILE A 467 15.64 -13.95 -19.44
CA ILE A 467 16.92 -14.70 -19.44
C ILE A 467 17.94 -14.03 -20.36
N HIS A 468 19.20 -14.01 -19.92
CA HIS A 468 20.29 -13.29 -20.56
C HIS A 468 21.55 -14.12 -20.67
N LYS A 469 22.19 -14.05 -21.84
CA LYS A 469 23.56 -14.51 -22.06
C LYS A 469 24.53 -13.44 -21.61
N LEU A 470 25.40 -13.81 -20.66
CA LEU A 470 26.44 -12.94 -20.11
C LEU A 470 27.77 -13.12 -20.85
N SER A 471 28.02 -14.32 -21.36
CA SER A 471 29.17 -14.67 -22.20
C SER A 471 28.88 -15.94 -22.99
N SER A 472 29.86 -16.47 -23.72
CA SER A 472 29.80 -17.83 -24.26
C SER A 472 29.66 -18.91 -23.18
N HIS A 473 30.12 -18.64 -21.95
CA HIS A 473 30.20 -19.61 -20.85
C HIS A 473 29.17 -19.41 -19.72
N SER A 474 28.45 -18.28 -19.67
CA SER A 474 27.55 -17.96 -18.55
C SER A 474 26.25 -17.27 -18.98
N SER A 475 25.16 -17.56 -18.28
CA SER A 475 23.84 -16.95 -18.46
C SER A 475 23.08 -16.82 -17.15
N ILE A 476 22.36 -15.71 -16.96
CA ILE A 476 21.55 -15.44 -15.78
C ILE A 476 20.06 -15.36 -16.16
N VAL A 477 19.19 -15.89 -15.30
CA VAL A 477 17.74 -15.67 -15.35
C VAL A 477 17.32 -14.65 -14.29
N SER A 478 16.34 -13.81 -14.63
CA SER A 478 15.56 -13.03 -13.68
C SER A 478 14.17 -13.65 -13.55
N LEU A 479 13.71 -13.94 -12.33
CA LEU A 479 12.42 -14.57 -12.07
C LEU A 479 11.50 -13.70 -11.19
N ASP A 480 10.20 -13.86 -11.40
CA ASP A 480 9.11 -13.22 -10.68
C ASP A 480 8.73 -14.07 -9.45
N SER A 481 8.95 -13.56 -8.24
CA SER A 481 8.74 -14.32 -7.01
C SER A 481 7.27 -14.30 -6.54
N CYS A 482 6.36 -14.72 -7.43
CA CYS A 482 4.91 -14.62 -7.23
C CYS A 482 4.42 -13.18 -7.00
N VAL A 483 5.07 -12.18 -7.58
CA VAL A 483 4.58 -10.79 -7.60
C VAL A 483 3.45 -10.67 -8.61
N VAL A 484 3.64 -11.18 -9.83
CA VAL A 484 2.58 -11.23 -10.87
C VAL A 484 2.37 -12.64 -11.44
N ASN A 485 3.44 -13.39 -11.70
CA ASN A 485 3.42 -14.75 -12.27
C ASN A 485 3.99 -15.73 -11.24
N THR A 486 3.50 -16.96 -11.20
CA THR A 486 3.87 -17.92 -10.15
C THR A 486 5.11 -18.76 -10.50
N TRP A 487 5.67 -19.41 -9.49
CA TRP A 487 6.89 -20.23 -9.64
C TRP A 487 6.68 -21.45 -10.57
N ASP A 488 5.51 -22.09 -10.50
CA ASP A 488 5.15 -23.24 -11.34
C ASP A 488 5.03 -22.86 -12.83
N GLU A 489 4.37 -21.74 -13.15
CA GLU A 489 4.31 -21.17 -14.50
C GLU A 489 5.70 -20.93 -15.11
N GLN A 490 6.65 -20.48 -14.28
CA GLN A 490 8.02 -20.18 -14.68
C GLN A 490 8.91 -21.44 -14.77
N SER A 491 8.66 -22.48 -13.98
CA SER A 491 9.48 -23.70 -13.93
C SER A 491 9.63 -24.36 -15.31
N VAL A 492 8.51 -24.55 -16.02
CA VAL A 492 8.46 -25.17 -17.35
C VAL A 492 9.12 -24.28 -18.41
N TRP A 493 8.90 -22.97 -18.33
CA TRP A 493 9.57 -21.98 -19.20
C TRP A 493 11.09 -22.00 -18.99
N LEU A 494 11.55 -22.06 -17.73
CA LEU A 494 12.96 -22.05 -17.38
C LEU A 494 13.68 -23.30 -17.87
N ASP A 495 13.06 -24.47 -17.71
CA ASP A 495 13.56 -25.73 -18.25
C ASP A 495 13.67 -25.68 -19.79
N THR A 496 12.64 -25.15 -20.45
CA THR A 496 12.60 -24.95 -21.91
C THR A 496 13.69 -23.98 -22.39
N LYS A 497 14.01 -22.94 -21.60
CA LYS A 497 15.07 -21.98 -21.92
C LYS A 497 16.47 -22.54 -21.69
N TRP A 498 16.72 -23.18 -20.54
CA TRP A 498 18.04 -23.73 -20.21
C TRP A 498 18.38 -25.01 -20.97
N SER A 499 17.41 -25.66 -21.62
CA SER A 499 17.64 -26.72 -22.61
C SER A 499 17.81 -26.24 -24.05
N SER A 500 17.57 -24.96 -24.39
CA SER A 500 17.73 -24.47 -25.76
C SER A 500 19.20 -24.40 -26.19
N ALA A 501 19.46 -24.46 -27.50
CA ALA A 501 20.81 -24.39 -28.06
C ALA A 501 21.57 -23.10 -27.67
N ASP A 502 20.86 -22.01 -27.42
CA ASP A 502 21.43 -20.71 -27.06
C ASP A 502 22.09 -20.72 -25.68
N TYR A 503 21.52 -21.52 -24.76
CA TYR A 503 21.85 -21.54 -23.34
C TYR A 503 22.41 -22.88 -22.84
N ILE A 504 22.19 -24.01 -23.51
CA ILE A 504 22.53 -25.35 -22.98
C ILE A 504 23.98 -25.44 -22.44
N ASN A 505 24.94 -24.87 -23.18
CA ASN A 505 26.37 -24.92 -22.88
C ASN A 505 26.86 -23.89 -21.83
N THR A 506 25.99 -23.02 -21.29
CA THR A 506 26.39 -22.03 -20.26
C THR A 506 26.32 -22.59 -18.84
N ARG A 507 27.07 -21.99 -17.91
CA ARG A 507 26.73 -22.01 -16.49
C ARG A 507 25.49 -21.15 -16.25
N LYS A 508 24.56 -21.70 -15.46
CA LYS A 508 23.26 -21.11 -15.16
C LYS A 508 23.32 -20.40 -13.81
N TYR A 509 22.82 -19.17 -13.73
CA TYR A 509 22.66 -18.38 -12.49
C TYR A 509 21.22 -17.84 -12.44
N ALA A 510 20.73 -17.49 -11.24
CA ALA A 510 19.42 -16.87 -11.09
C ALA A 510 19.44 -15.66 -10.13
N LEU A 511 18.63 -14.66 -10.45
CA LEU A 511 18.30 -13.51 -9.61
C LEU A 511 16.78 -13.46 -9.46
N TYR A 512 16.30 -13.22 -8.24
CA TYR A 512 14.88 -13.05 -7.95
C TYR A 512 14.69 -12.32 -6.61
N HIS A 513 13.43 -12.02 -6.27
CA HIS A 513 13.11 -11.22 -5.11
C HIS A 513 12.96 -12.07 -3.85
N THR A 514 11.84 -12.78 -3.69
CA THR A 514 11.53 -13.53 -2.47
C THR A 514 12.36 -14.82 -2.39
N PRO A 515 13.08 -15.06 -1.27
CA PRO A 515 13.89 -16.25 -1.08
C PRO A 515 13.16 -17.59 -1.24
N ILE A 516 13.87 -18.55 -1.83
CA ILE A 516 13.62 -19.98 -1.73
C ILE A 516 14.17 -20.51 -0.40
N TYR A 517 15.33 -20.02 0.04
CA TYR A 517 15.94 -20.35 1.33
C TYR A 517 16.04 -19.10 2.23
N PRO A 518 14.99 -18.78 3.01
CA PRO A 518 14.91 -17.54 3.77
C PRO A 518 15.99 -17.46 4.84
N GLY A 519 16.57 -16.28 5.01
CA GLY A 519 17.55 -15.98 6.03
C GLY A 519 16.90 -15.50 7.33
N TYR A 520 15.71 -14.92 7.32
CA TYR A 520 15.01 -14.50 8.54
C TYR A 520 13.63 -15.14 8.70
N SER A 521 12.93 -15.36 7.58
CA SER A 521 11.57 -15.90 7.54
C SER A 521 11.52 -17.41 7.78
N ASP A 522 10.34 -17.94 8.07
CA ASP A 522 10.09 -19.39 8.17
C ASP A 522 10.34 -20.07 6.82
N LEU A 523 11.04 -21.22 6.81
CA LEU A 523 11.31 -22.02 5.61
C LEU A 523 10.01 -22.51 4.94
N GLU A 524 8.97 -22.76 5.73
CA GLU A 524 7.66 -23.24 5.30
C GLU A 524 6.69 -22.10 4.95
N ASN A 525 7.15 -20.85 4.86
CA ASN A 525 6.34 -19.78 4.29
C ASN A 525 6.01 -20.10 2.81
N LYS A 526 4.80 -19.71 2.37
CA LYS A 526 4.25 -20.11 1.07
C LYS A 526 5.12 -19.78 -0.15
N TYR A 527 5.91 -18.71 -0.10
CA TYR A 527 6.77 -18.29 -1.23
C TYR A 527 8.02 -19.16 -1.33
N SER A 528 8.66 -19.41 -0.19
CA SER A 528 9.86 -20.27 -0.10
C SER A 528 9.51 -21.74 -0.31
N LEU A 529 8.37 -22.21 0.21
CA LEU A 529 7.89 -23.57 0.00
C LEU A 529 7.55 -23.85 -1.48
N SER A 530 6.79 -22.98 -2.16
CA SER A 530 6.55 -23.11 -3.61
C SER A 530 7.86 -23.00 -4.39
N GLY A 531 8.75 -22.06 -4.06
CA GLY A 531 10.08 -21.99 -4.68
C GLY A 531 10.90 -23.29 -4.55
N ARG A 532 10.85 -23.95 -3.38
CA ARG A 532 11.49 -25.26 -3.16
C ARG A 532 10.84 -26.40 -3.95
N ASN A 533 9.51 -26.38 -4.10
CA ASN A 533 8.78 -27.40 -4.84
C ASN A 533 8.94 -27.26 -6.36
N ASP A 534 8.91 -26.02 -6.87
CA ASP A 534 8.69 -25.73 -8.30
C ASP A 534 9.99 -25.32 -9.02
N ILE A 535 10.90 -24.60 -8.36
CA ILE A 535 12.13 -24.03 -8.97
C ILE A 535 13.40 -24.76 -8.52
N GLU A 536 13.52 -25.18 -7.26
CA GLU A 536 14.70 -25.93 -6.79
C GLU A 536 14.98 -27.20 -7.63
N PRO A 537 13.98 -28.00 -8.08
CA PRO A 537 14.24 -29.15 -8.95
C PRO A 537 14.90 -28.75 -10.28
N VAL A 538 14.58 -27.57 -10.82
CA VAL A 538 15.22 -27.03 -12.03
C VAL A 538 16.65 -26.60 -11.72
N PHE A 539 16.90 -25.92 -10.59
CA PHE A 539 18.26 -25.56 -10.17
C PHE A 539 19.14 -26.79 -9.94
N ASN A 540 18.59 -27.84 -9.31
CA ASN A 540 19.24 -29.14 -9.09
C ASN A 540 19.49 -29.91 -10.41
N LYS A 541 18.58 -29.82 -11.39
CA LYS A 541 18.77 -30.41 -12.73
C LYS A 541 19.93 -29.76 -13.49
N TYR A 542 20.01 -28.43 -13.48
CA TYR A 542 21.02 -27.67 -14.23
C TYR A 542 22.31 -27.38 -13.45
N GLN A 543 22.40 -27.80 -12.19
CA GLN A 543 23.57 -27.58 -11.32
C GLN A 543 23.98 -26.10 -11.28
N VAL A 544 23.01 -25.27 -10.90
CA VAL A 544 23.19 -23.84 -10.62
C VAL A 544 24.15 -23.69 -9.43
N PRO A 545 25.26 -22.93 -9.53
CA PRO A 545 26.22 -22.81 -8.45
C PRO A 545 25.81 -21.74 -7.42
N VAL A 546 25.25 -20.62 -7.88
CA VAL A 546 24.91 -19.45 -7.07
C VAL A 546 23.60 -18.85 -7.56
N VAL A 547 22.73 -18.47 -6.62
CA VAL A 547 21.54 -17.64 -6.87
C VAL A 547 21.46 -16.47 -5.90
N PHE A 548 20.90 -15.37 -6.39
CA PHE A 548 20.84 -14.09 -5.70
C PHE A 548 19.38 -13.80 -5.30
N GLU A 549 19.14 -13.74 -3.98
CA GLU A 549 17.83 -13.57 -3.34
C GLU A 549 17.78 -12.26 -2.54
N ASN A 550 16.59 -11.72 -2.26
CA ASN A 550 16.42 -10.36 -1.76
C ASN A 550 15.33 -10.30 -0.64
N HIS A 551 14.51 -9.24 -0.56
CA HIS A 551 13.28 -9.11 0.27
C HIS A 551 13.43 -8.99 1.81
N GLU A 552 14.45 -9.58 2.44
CA GLU A 552 14.46 -9.79 3.91
C GLU A 552 15.18 -8.71 4.75
N HIS A 553 15.80 -7.72 4.12
CA HIS A 553 16.55 -6.62 4.75
C HIS A 553 17.69 -7.12 5.66
N ILE A 554 18.37 -8.18 5.21
CA ILE A 554 19.52 -8.84 5.85
C ILE A 554 20.65 -9.13 4.84
N PHE A 555 21.84 -9.47 5.37
CA PHE A 555 22.83 -10.25 4.66
C PHE A 555 22.68 -11.74 5.03
N LYS A 556 22.80 -12.63 4.04
CA LYS A 556 22.91 -14.07 4.24
C LYS A 556 23.74 -14.77 3.17
N ARG A 557 24.24 -15.96 3.54
CA ARG A 557 24.65 -17.02 2.63
C ARG A 557 24.21 -18.38 3.18
N SER A 558 23.65 -19.23 2.32
CA SER A 558 23.35 -20.62 2.64
C SER A 558 24.60 -21.52 2.61
N LYS A 559 24.44 -22.76 3.07
CA LYS A 559 25.32 -23.87 2.68
C LYS A 559 25.08 -24.23 1.21
N SER A 560 25.90 -25.10 0.64
CA SER A 560 25.54 -25.72 -0.65
C SER A 560 24.38 -26.67 -0.41
N ILE A 561 23.29 -26.53 -1.16
CA ILE A 561 22.05 -27.29 -0.99
C ILE A 561 21.74 -28.06 -2.29
N TYR A 562 21.33 -29.31 -2.16
CA TYR A 562 20.94 -30.16 -3.27
C TYR A 562 19.80 -31.10 -2.86
N ASN A 563 18.70 -31.13 -3.61
CA ASN A 563 17.47 -31.88 -3.27
C ASN A 563 16.97 -31.58 -1.83
N SER A 564 16.89 -30.30 -1.46
CA SER A 564 16.42 -29.81 -0.16
C SER A 564 17.16 -30.31 1.09
N ASP A 565 18.40 -30.76 0.93
CA ASP A 565 19.34 -31.11 2.02
C ASP A 565 20.73 -30.49 1.74
N ILE A 566 21.64 -30.52 2.72
CA ILE A 566 23.02 -30.06 2.57
C ILE A 566 23.73 -30.96 1.54
N ALA A 567 24.28 -30.35 0.49
CA ALA A 567 25.02 -31.09 -0.52
C ALA A 567 26.29 -31.71 0.09
N PRO A 568 26.55 -33.01 -0.13
CA PRO A 568 27.70 -33.70 0.46
C PRO A 568 29.02 -33.13 -0.04
N ASP A 569 30.01 -33.05 0.85
CA ASP A 569 31.28 -32.37 0.60
C ASP A 569 31.96 -32.77 -0.71
N SER A 570 32.49 -31.76 -1.40
CA SER A 570 32.97 -31.85 -2.78
C SER A 570 34.29 -32.61 -2.98
N ASP A 571 34.85 -33.19 -1.90
CA ASP A 571 36.14 -33.88 -1.89
C ASP A 571 36.11 -35.26 -2.57
N ASN A 572 34.90 -35.79 -2.84
CA ASN A 572 34.72 -37.00 -3.66
C ASN A 572 34.21 -36.68 -5.07
N SER A 573 34.87 -37.28 -6.08
CA SER A 573 34.67 -36.97 -7.50
C SER A 573 33.26 -37.22 -8.05
N THR A 574 32.42 -37.96 -7.32
CA THR A 574 31.07 -38.41 -7.74
C THR A 574 29.92 -37.49 -7.36
N THR A 575 30.12 -36.46 -6.52
CA THR A 575 29.02 -35.60 -6.07
C THR A 575 28.50 -34.66 -7.16
N LYS A 576 27.17 -34.41 -7.14
CA LYS A 576 26.49 -33.34 -7.89
C LYS A 576 26.77 -31.99 -7.23
N LEU A 577 26.85 -30.93 -8.02
CA LEU A 577 27.01 -29.57 -7.51
C LEU A 577 25.68 -29.05 -6.94
N GLY A 578 25.67 -28.69 -5.65
CA GLY A 578 24.56 -28.01 -4.99
C GLY A 578 24.61 -26.48 -5.12
N THR A 579 23.44 -25.85 -5.01
CA THR A 579 23.24 -24.41 -5.16
C THR A 579 23.59 -23.67 -3.86
N VAL A 580 24.25 -22.51 -3.96
CA VAL A 580 24.44 -21.58 -2.84
C VAL A 580 23.54 -20.35 -3.03
N TYR A 581 22.68 -20.08 -2.06
CA TYR A 581 21.72 -18.98 -2.03
C TYR A 581 22.32 -17.82 -1.24
N VAL A 582 22.41 -16.63 -1.84
CA VAL A 582 23.05 -15.45 -1.24
C VAL A 582 22.19 -14.20 -1.36
N GLY A 583 22.43 -13.21 -0.50
CA GLY A 583 21.73 -11.92 -0.53
C GLY A 583 20.88 -11.70 0.72
N GLY A 584 19.56 -11.69 0.56
CA GLY A 584 18.61 -11.26 1.58
C GLY A 584 18.28 -9.76 1.54
N GLY A 585 18.72 -9.05 0.49
CA GLY A 585 18.16 -7.74 0.11
C GLY A 585 18.55 -6.59 1.03
N SER A 586 19.80 -6.12 0.96
CA SER A 586 20.32 -5.07 1.85
C SER A 586 21.12 -3.98 1.14
N TYR A 587 20.55 -3.35 0.10
CA TYR A 587 21.20 -2.21 -0.55
C TYR A 587 20.81 -0.88 0.10
N GLY A 588 21.33 -0.66 1.32
CA GLY A 588 21.09 0.53 2.16
C GLY A 588 19.98 0.34 3.21
N ILE A 589 19.10 -0.64 3.06
CA ILE A 589 17.91 -0.84 3.89
C ILE A 589 18.15 -1.60 5.22
N ALA A 590 19.31 -2.22 5.42
CA ALA A 590 19.56 -3.06 6.59
C ALA A 590 19.50 -2.24 7.90
N SER A 591 18.59 -2.64 8.80
CA SER A 591 18.30 -1.89 10.02
C SER A 591 19.03 -2.47 11.23
N SER A 592 20.17 -1.86 11.60
CA SER A 592 21.01 -2.27 12.74
C SER A 592 20.29 -2.27 14.10
N SER A 593 19.14 -1.60 14.23
CA SER A 593 18.35 -1.53 15.47
C SER A 593 17.57 -2.82 15.81
N LYS A 594 17.58 -3.83 14.93
CA LYS A 594 16.94 -5.14 15.17
C LYS A 594 17.96 -6.27 15.10
N SER A 595 18.39 -6.76 16.26
CA SER A 595 19.24 -7.96 16.36
C SER A 595 18.64 -9.15 15.59
N VAL A 596 19.50 -9.88 14.88
CA VAL A 596 19.20 -11.15 14.22
C VAL A 596 20.23 -12.15 14.72
N ASP A 597 19.81 -13.39 15.02
CA ASP A 597 20.73 -14.39 15.56
C ASP A 597 21.75 -14.81 14.49
N SER A 598 23.03 -14.49 14.72
CA SER A 598 24.16 -14.84 13.86
C SER A 598 24.92 -16.08 14.34
N ILE A 599 24.44 -16.74 15.40
CA ILE A 599 25.08 -17.88 16.08
C ILE A 599 24.26 -19.15 15.85
N ASN A 600 22.99 -19.15 16.26
CA ASN A 600 22.09 -20.29 16.06
C ASN A 600 21.43 -20.18 14.68
N LEU A 601 22.20 -20.51 13.65
CA LEU A 601 21.72 -20.52 12.27
C LEU A 601 20.86 -21.77 11.99
N PRO A 602 19.70 -21.65 11.31
CA PRO A 602 18.96 -22.80 10.80
C PRO A 602 19.82 -23.66 9.87
N TRP A 603 19.47 -24.94 9.71
CA TRP A 603 20.36 -25.94 9.09
C TRP A 603 20.90 -25.53 7.71
N TRP A 604 20.10 -24.82 6.91
CA TRP A 604 20.43 -24.39 5.55
C TRP A 604 21.31 -23.15 5.48
N LEU A 605 21.42 -22.35 6.55
CA LEU A 605 22.26 -21.15 6.58
C LEU A 605 23.70 -21.45 7.01
N GLU A 606 24.62 -20.66 6.46
CA GLU A 606 26.05 -20.68 6.75
C GLU A 606 26.52 -19.34 7.33
N LYS A 607 25.97 -18.22 6.86
CA LYS A 607 26.17 -16.88 7.45
C LYS A 607 24.89 -16.05 7.41
N ARG A 608 24.72 -15.17 8.41
CA ARG A 608 23.61 -14.20 8.51
C ARG A 608 24.01 -12.97 9.34
N SER A 609 23.64 -11.77 8.89
CA SER A 609 23.81 -10.51 9.62
C SER A 609 22.87 -9.42 9.11
N ARG A 610 22.99 -8.17 9.61
CA ARG A 610 22.25 -6.98 9.12
C ARG A 610 23.19 -5.93 8.54
N ASP A 611 24.11 -6.37 7.70
CA ASP A 611 25.05 -5.49 7.01
C ASP A 611 24.50 -5.08 5.64
N ASN A 612 24.52 -3.76 5.37
CA ASN A 612 24.33 -3.24 4.02
C ASN A 612 25.48 -3.72 3.12
N HIS A 613 25.17 -4.24 1.93
CA HIS A 613 26.18 -4.85 1.07
C HIS A 613 25.78 -4.84 -0.41
N VAL A 614 26.79 -5.03 -1.27
CA VAL A 614 26.63 -5.41 -2.67
C VAL A 614 27.41 -6.69 -2.94
N TRP A 615 26.80 -7.64 -3.66
CA TRP A 615 27.47 -8.85 -4.10
C TRP A 615 28.18 -8.62 -5.44
N ILE A 616 29.43 -9.04 -5.51
CA ILE A 616 30.25 -9.03 -6.71
C ILE A 616 30.53 -10.48 -7.09
N ALA A 617 30.07 -10.91 -8.26
CA ALA A 617 30.28 -12.26 -8.79
C ALA A 617 31.19 -12.21 -10.03
N GLN A 618 32.38 -12.80 -9.90
CA GLN A 618 33.34 -13.02 -10.97
C GLN A 618 33.11 -14.42 -11.55
N MET A 619 32.56 -14.47 -12.76
CA MET A 619 32.16 -15.72 -13.44
C MET A 619 33.16 -16.08 -14.53
N SER A 620 33.66 -17.32 -14.52
CA SER A 620 34.62 -17.86 -15.49
C SER A 620 34.20 -19.25 -15.97
N VAL A 621 34.81 -19.77 -17.03
CA VAL A 621 34.63 -21.15 -17.51
C VAL A 621 34.90 -22.22 -16.44
N ILE A 622 35.78 -21.96 -15.47
CA ILE A 622 36.23 -22.95 -14.48
C ILE A 622 35.78 -22.68 -13.03
N SER A 623 35.19 -21.51 -12.76
CA SER A 623 34.74 -21.15 -11.41
C SER A 623 33.84 -19.91 -11.37
N VAL A 624 33.09 -19.77 -10.28
CA VAL A 624 32.56 -18.47 -9.84
C VAL A 624 33.17 -18.09 -8.49
N THR A 625 33.59 -16.84 -8.35
CA THR A 625 34.02 -16.23 -7.09
C THR A 625 33.01 -15.15 -6.71
N THR A 626 32.45 -15.24 -5.51
CA THR A 626 31.34 -14.38 -5.09
C THR A 626 31.69 -13.72 -3.76
N THR A 627 31.68 -12.39 -3.74
CA THR A 627 32.21 -11.54 -2.65
C THR A 627 31.19 -10.48 -2.26
N ALA A 628 30.86 -10.37 -0.98
CA ALA A 628 30.02 -9.29 -0.45
C ALA A 628 30.91 -8.13 0.02
N ILE A 629 30.61 -6.92 -0.45
CA ILE A 629 31.35 -5.70 -0.16
C ILE A 629 30.46 -4.74 0.65
N LEU A 630 31.00 -4.23 1.75
CA LEU A 630 30.37 -3.24 2.64
C LEU A 630 30.43 -1.82 2.05
N PRO A 631 29.66 -0.83 2.56
CA PRO A 631 29.66 0.53 2.03
C PRO A 631 31.07 1.16 2.09
N ASN A 632 31.81 0.94 3.17
CA ASN A 632 33.18 1.41 3.34
C ASN A 632 34.20 0.77 2.36
N GLY A 633 33.83 -0.31 1.66
CA GLY A 633 34.65 -1.03 0.70
C GLY A 633 35.36 -2.28 1.24
N ASP A 634 35.16 -2.63 2.51
CA ASP A 634 35.68 -3.87 3.09
C ASP A 634 34.89 -5.10 2.60
N THR A 635 35.55 -6.26 2.60
CA THR A 635 34.92 -7.55 2.29
C THR A 635 34.23 -8.11 3.53
N LEU A 636 32.90 -8.28 3.47
CA LEU A 636 32.09 -8.95 4.50
C LEU A 636 32.23 -10.47 4.43
N ASP A 637 32.23 -11.02 3.21
CA ASP A 637 32.33 -12.46 2.96
C ASP A 637 32.84 -12.72 1.55
N THR A 638 33.49 -13.86 1.34
CA THR A 638 33.86 -14.33 -0.01
C THR A 638 33.89 -15.86 -0.04
N PHE A 639 33.46 -16.43 -1.16
CA PHE A 639 33.54 -17.87 -1.41
C PHE A 639 33.76 -18.13 -2.91
N LYS A 640 34.32 -19.31 -3.23
CA LYS A 640 34.63 -19.69 -4.62
C LYS A 640 34.14 -21.12 -4.89
N ILE A 641 33.28 -21.27 -5.88
CA ILE A 641 32.84 -22.57 -6.40
C ILE A 641 33.68 -22.88 -7.63
N LYS A 642 34.42 -23.98 -7.60
CA LYS A 642 35.14 -24.51 -8.77
C LYS A 642 34.22 -25.45 -9.55
N PHE A 643 34.27 -25.37 -10.87
CA PHE A 643 33.58 -26.29 -11.76
C PHE A 643 34.53 -27.42 -12.15
N LYS A 644 34.03 -28.65 -12.19
CA LYS A 644 34.75 -29.77 -12.83
C LYS A 644 34.86 -29.44 -14.33
N THR A 645 36.08 -29.40 -14.86
CA THR A 645 36.31 -29.41 -16.30
C THR A 645 35.85 -30.75 -16.85
N SER A 646 35.05 -30.73 -17.92
CA SER A 646 34.56 -31.90 -18.64
C SER A 646 35.65 -32.59 -19.45
#